data_AF-A0A671XZ76-F1
#
_entry.id   AF-A0A671XZ76-F1
#
_cell.length_a   1.000
_cell.length_b   1.000
_cell.length_c   1.000
_cell.angle_alpha   90.00
_cell.angle_beta   90.00
_cell.angle_gamma   90.00
#
_symmetry.space_group_name_H-M   'P 1'
#
loop_
_entity.id
_entity.type
_entity.pdbx_description
1 polymer ?
#
loop_
_entity_poly.entity_id
_entity_poly.type
_entity_poly.pdbx_seq_one_letter_code
_entity_poly.pdbx_strand_id
1 'polypeptide(L)'
;KQAQSSSCLSMTEELFLDAAEYGNIAEVRRMLDELPDLNVNCVNYMGQNALQLAVANEHLDVTKLLLRKKDLARIGDALLLAISKGYIRIVEAILSHEAFADGQRLTNSPSQAETHDDFFAYDEDGTRFSHDITPIILASQCHEYEIVHILLTKGARIERPHDYFCQCRTCSEQQKHDSFSHSQSRIHAYKGLASPAYLSLSNEDPVMAALELGNELAVLANTEKEFKNDYQKLSMQCKDFVVGLLDLCRNTEEVKAILNGDTESCQSSETFGRQNLIRLKLAIKYEVKKFVAHPNCQQQLLSIWYENLYGLRQQTTAVKILLVLGVAVGLPVLAFMYWIAPSSKLGKLVCGPFLKFVAHAASFMIFLCLLVLNAADRFGGTSLLPNMTVHDHPSQLFRMKTTSFTWMEILIISWVIGKIWEECKDIWSQDIREYISEPWNLLDFSILSIFMTSFIARLMAFWHAYTAQCYVDKHYTDLSNMTLPFEIQYFQLARVNWMPSDPQLISEGLYAIAVVLSFSRIAYILPANESFGPLQISLGRTVKDIFKFMVIFITVFVAFMVGMFNLYSYYLGAKYNDAFTTLEESFKTLFWAIFGLSEVKSVVINIDHKFIENIGYVLYGVYNIIMVIVLLNMLIAMFNSSFQEIEDDSDVEWKFARAKLWLSYFEYGGTLPVPFNLVPNPTSIISFMLGIRQFLWDVPQGKGKGNPNDEMELNKVRKQLQQEDLSVEESLGPTRHQKIMNRLIKRYILKAQRDKDNDEVNEGELKEIKQDISSLRYELLERGSRDMETLAKLIGQLGEVMNTHQREERKS
;
A
#
# COMPACT_ATOMS: atom_id res chain seq x y z
N LYS A 1 51.24 -16.13 18.55
CA LYS A 1 52.21 -15.19 19.19
C LYS A 1 51.54 -14.66 20.46
N GLN A 2 52.32 -14.45 21.51
CA GLN A 2 51.93 -14.48 22.92
C GLN A 2 50.66 -13.70 23.30
N ALA A 3 49.80 -14.35 24.07
CA ALA A 3 48.84 -13.71 24.95
C ALA A 3 49.61 -12.86 25.97
N GLN A 4 49.53 -11.54 25.85
CA GLN A 4 49.91 -10.64 26.93
C GLN A 4 48.71 -10.53 27.88
N SER A 5 48.96 -10.93 29.11
CA SER A 5 48.12 -10.73 30.28
C SER A 5 47.65 -9.27 30.38
N SER A 6 46.36 -9.09 30.67
CA SER A 6 45.74 -7.89 31.26
C SER A 6 46.76 -7.03 32.03
N SER A 7 47.06 -5.84 31.52
CA SER A 7 47.86 -4.86 32.23
C SER A 7 47.18 -4.54 33.57
N CYS A 8 47.81 -4.86 34.69
CA CYS A 8 47.35 -4.39 36.00
C CYS A 8 47.35 -2.86 35.96
N LEU A 9 46.16 -2.26 36.07
CA LEU A 9 45.99 -0.82 36.31
C LEU A 9 46.85 -0.41 37.51
N SER A 10 47.51 0.74 37.42
CA SER A 10 48.11 1.36 38.60
C SER A 10 47.00 1.76 39.58
N MET A 11 47.26 1.70 40.89
CA MET A 11 46.33 2.20 41.92
C MET A 11 45.91 3.66 41.66
N THR A 12 46.80 4.45 41.04
CA THR A 12 46.50 5.83 40.63
C THR A 12 45.56 5.90 39.43
N GLU A 13 45.62 4.95 38.50
CA GLU A 13 44.72 4.88 37.35
C GLU A 13 43.34 4.36 37.76
N GLU A 14 43.28 3.41 38.69
CA GLU A 14 42.02 2.93 39.29
C GLU A 14 41.30 4.06 40.03
N LEU A 15 42.03 4.82 40.87
CA LEU A 15 41.48 5.99 41.54
C LEU A 15 40.98 7.05 40.55
N PHE A 16 41.69 7.25 39.44
CA PHE A 16 41.29 8.19 38.38
C PHE A 16 40.00 7.75 37.69
N LEU A 17 39.88 6.47 37.34
CA LEU A 17 38.67 5.90 36.73
C LEU A 17 37.47 5.97 37.67
N ASP A 18 37.65 5.62 38.94
CA ASP A 18 36.61 5.75 39.97
C ASP A 18 36.17 7.21 40.14
N ALA A 19 37.13 8.14 40.17
CA ALA A 19 36.83 9.57 40.27
C ALA A 19 36.04 10.07 39.05
N ALA A 20 36.34 9.58 37.86
CA ALA A 20 35.58 9.89 36.64
C ALA A 20 34.19 9.25 36.64
N GLU A 21 34.05 8.01 37.12
CA GLU A 21 32.77 7.28 37.18
C GLU A 21 31.78 7.91 38.16
N TYR A 22 32.25 8.32 39.35
CA TYR A 22 31.43 8.95 40.38
C TYR A 22 31.28 10.48 40.24
N GLY A 23 31.94 11.09 39.25
CA GLY A 23 31.82 12.52 38.98
C GLY A 23 32.59 13.42 39.95
N ASN A 24 33.70 12.94 40.54
CA ASN A 24 34.54 13.76 41.42
C ASN A 24 35.43 14.71 40.60
N ILE A 25 34.85 15.84 40.17
CA ILE A 25 35.48 16.85 39.31
C ILE A 25 36.79 17.39 39.92
N ALA A 26 36.84 17.57 41.24
CA ALA A 26 38.00 18.14 41.93
C ALA A 26 39.21 17.22 41.84
N GLU A 27 39.00 15.93 42.14
CA GLU A 27 40.07 14.93 42.09
C GLU A 27 40.53 14.67 40.65
N VAL A 28 39.60 14.56 39.71
CA VAL A 28 39.92 14.41 38.28
C VAL A 28 40.76 15.60 37.80
N ARG A 29 40.38 16.84 38.14
CA ARG A 29 41.15 18.05 37.80
C ARG A 29 42.54 18.02 38.42
N ARG A 30 42.62 17.72 39.72
CA ARG A 30 43.87 17.67 40.46
C ARG A 30 44.82 16.66 39.82
N MET A 31 44.35 15.47 39.50
CA MET A 31 45.16 14.42 38.87
C MET A 31 45.60 14.80 37.44
N LEU A 32 44.74 15.47 36.65
CA LEU A 32 45.06 15.93 35.29
C LEU A 32 46.08 17.07 35.22
N ASP A 33 46.17 17.88 36.28
CA ASP A 33 47.07 19.03 36.38
C ASP A 33 48.38 18.68 37.11
N GLU A 34 48.33 17.85 38.16
CA GLU A 34 49.50 17.51 39.01
C GLU A 34 50.30 16.30 38.52
N LEU A 35 49.70 15.36 37.77
CA LEU A 35 50.35 14.12 37.33
C LEU A 35 50.56 14.13 35.80
N PRO A 36 51.76 14.51 35.31
CA PRO A 36 52.06 14.52 33.86
C PRO A 36 52.22 13.11 33.26
N ASP A 37 52.58 12.11 34.08
CA ASP A 37 52.78 10.71 33.63
C ASP A 37 51.48 9.88 33.65
N LEU A 38 50.33 10.49 33.98
CA LEU A 38 49.05 9.79 34.03
C LEU A 38 48.58 9.44 32.63
N ASN A 39 48.38 8.14 32.36
CA ASN A 39 47.74 7.70 31.13
C ASN A 39 46.24 8.03 31.17
N VAL A 40 45.83 9.06 30.45
CA VAL A 40 44.41 9.48 30.37
C VAL A 40 43.56 8.44 29.63
N ASN A 41 44.17 7.60 28.78
CA ASN A 41 43.50 6.54 28.03
C ASN A 41 43.57 5.18 28.76
N CYS A 42 43.69 5.17 30.09
CA CYS A 42 43.60 3.94 30.87
C CYS A 42 42.20 3.32 30.72
N VAL A 43 42.14 1.99 30.79
CA VAL A 43 40.90 1.24 30.58
C VAL A 43 40.58 0.38 31.80
N ASN A 44 39.30 0.32 32.18
CA ASN A 44 38.86 -0.54 33.29
C ASN A 44 38.86 -2.04 32.89
N TYR A 45 38.40 -2.92 33.80
CA TYR A 45 38.29 -4.36 33.55
C TYR A 45 37.33 -4.74 32.41
N MET A 46 36.41 -3.85 32.01
CA MET A 46 35.53 -4.00 30.85
C MET A 46 36.10 -3.35 29.59
N GLY A 47 37.32 -2.81 29.66
CA GLY A 47 37.95 -2.10 28.55
C GLY A 47 37.39 -0.70 28.32
N GLN A 48 36.82 0.00 29.30
CA GLN A 48 36.25 1.35 29.13
C GLN A 48 37.20 2.45 29.59
N ASN A 49 37.30 3.53 28.82
CA ASN A 49 38.08 4.72 29.12
C ASN A 49 37.33 5.68 30.07
N ALA A 50 38.06 6.55 30.77
CA ALA A 50 37.52 7.57 31.67
C ALA A 50 36.43 8.45 31.00
N LEU A 51 36.60 8.77 29.71
CA LEU A 51 35.59 9.52 28.94
C LEU A 51 34.30 8.73 28.74
N GLN A 52 34.38 7.43 28.40
CA GLN A 52 33.20 6.58 28.22
C GLN A 52 32.44 6.42 29.54
N LEU A 53 33.15 6.29 30.67
CA LEU A 53 32.56 6.23 32.02
C LEU A 53 31.87 7.54 32.42
N ALA A 54 32.54 8.68 32.20
CA ALA A 54 31.96 9.99 32.48
C ALA A 54 30.69 10.25 31.65
N VAL A 55 30.70 9.88 30.36
CA VAL A 55 29.54 9.99 29.47
C VAL A 55 28.43 9.01 29.84
N ALA A 56 28.75 7.79 30.27
CA ALA A 56 27.76 6.79 30.67
C ALA A 56 26.88 7.22 31.84
N ASN A 57 27.42 8.08 32.72
CA ASN A 57 26.78 8.56 33.95
C ASN A 57 26.37 10.04 33.89
N GLU A 58 26.35 10.66 32.70
CA GLU A 58 25.99 12.07 32.47
C GLU A 58 26.86 13.13 33.20
N HIS A 59 28.13 12.83 33.49
CA HIS A 59 29.02 13.82 34.12
C HIS A 59 29.53 14.87 33.12
N LEU A 60 28.71 15.89 32.85
CA LEU A 60 29.01 16.94 31.86
C LEU A 60 30.31 17.69 32.17
N ASP A 61 30.54 18.06 33.42
CA ASP A 61 31.69 18.89 33.80
C ASP A 61 33.00 18.09 33.78
N VAL A 62 32.97 16.82 34.19
CA VAL A 62 34.10 15.89 34.03
C VAL A 62 34.38 15.69 32.55
N THR A 63 33.36 15.48 31.73
CA THR A 63 33.49 15.31 30.28
C THR A 63 34.15 16.53 29.62
N LYS A 64 33.71 17.75 29.97
CA LYS A 64 34.34 18.99 29.48
C LYS A 64 35.80 19.15 29.93
N LEU A 65 36.16 18.61 31.09
CA LEU A 65 37.52 18.68 31.62
C LEU A 65 38.43 17.71 30.87
N LEU A 66 37.96 16.48 30.65
CA LEU A 66 38.66 15.46 29.86
C LEU A 66 38.89 15.94 28.43
N LEU A 67 37.84 16.47 27.76
CA LEU A 67 37.90 16.97 26.37
C LEU A 67 38.87 18.15 26.16
N ARG A 68 39.46 18.74 27.21
CA ARG A 68 40.52 19.76 27.04
C ARG A 68 41.87 19.15 26.64
N LYS A 69 42.09 17.86 26.92
CA LYS A 69 43.30 17.14 26.52
C LYS A 69 43.14 16.70 25.06
N LYS A 70 44.19 16.90 24.25
CA LYS A 70 44.14 16.63 22.80
C LYS A 70 44.28 15.14 22.45
N ASP A 71 44.95 14.37 23.30
CA ASP A 71 45.34 12.97 23.02
C ASP A 71 44.35 11.95 23.60
N LEU A 72 43.05 12.16 23.38
CA LEU A 72 41.99 11.25 23.82
C LEU A 72 41.66 10.21 22.74
N ALA A 73 41.72 8.93 23.11
CA ALA A 73 41.21 7.83 22.31
C ALA A 73 39.70 7.60 22.57
N ARG A 74 39.01 6.93 21.64
CA ARG A 74 37.60 6.48 21.78
C ARG A 74 36.55 7.58 21.92
N ILE A 75 36.85 8.79 21.43
CA ILE A 75 35.90 9.92 21.43
C ILE A 75 34.67 9.60 20.56
N GLY A 76 34.84 8.85 19.47
CA GLY A 76 33.76 8.44 18.58
C GLY A 76 32.78 7.47 19.23
N ASP A 77 33.25 6.47 20.00
CA ASP A 77 32.37 5.59 20.77
C ASP A 77 31.64 6.36 21.89
N ALA A 78 32.33 7.26 22.58
CA ALA A 78 31.71 8.14 23.57
C ALA A 78 30.60 9.02 22.96
N LEU A 79 30.78 9.50 21.72
CA LEU A 79 29.74 10.21 20.99
C LEU A 79 28.53 9.30 20.71
N LEU A 80 28.75 8.09 20.19
CA LEU A 80 27.66 7.14 19.91
C LEU A 80 26.92 6.75 21.19
N LEU A 81 27.62 6.62 22.32
CA LEU A 81 27.01 6.40 23.63
C LEU A 81 26.11 7.56 24.04
N ALA A 82 26.62 8.80 23.97
CA ALA A 82 25.85 9.98 24.34
C ALA A 82 24.59 10.12 23.47
N ILE A 83 24.69 9.81 22.18
CA ILE A 83 23.56 9.79 21.25
C ILE A 83 22.54 8.71 21.64
N SER A 84 23.00 7.49 21.94
CA SER A 84 22.13 6.39 22.35
C SER A 84 21.36 6.67 23.65
N LYS A 85 21.91 7.53 24.51
CA LYS A 85 21.29 7.92 25.80
C LYS A 85 20.45 9.19 25.71
N GLY A 86 20.61 10.00 24.66
CA GLY A 86 19.89 11.26 24.51
C GLY A 86 20.53 12.45 25.24
N TYR A 87 21.82 12.39 25.59
CA TYR A 87 22.51 13.43 26.36
C TYR A 87 22.92 14.63 25.48
N ILE A 88 21.97 15.52 25.21
CA ILE A 88 22.12 16.65 24.27
C ILE A 88 23.35 17.53 24.62
N ARG A 89 23.51 17.91 25.89
CA ARG A 89 24.60 18.82 26.33
C ARG A 89 25.98 18.18 26.19
N ILE A 90 26.07 16.87 26.41
CA ILE A 90 27.31 16.11 26.25
C ILE A 90 27.64 15.97 24.76
N VAL A 91 26.64 15.67 23.92
CA VAL A 91 26.82 15.62 22.47
C VAL A 91 27.34 16.94 21.93
N GLU A 92 26.76 18.09 22.34
CA GLU A 92 27.26 19.41 21.95
C GLU A 92 28.71 19.65 22.41
N ALA A 93 29.06 19.24 23.63
CA ALA A 93 30.42 19.37 24.15
C ALA A 93 31.41 18.52 23.34
N ILE A 94 31.06 17.27 23.01
CA ILE A 94 31.90 16.38 22.21
C ILE A 94 32.05 16.90 20.77
N LEU A 95 30.96 17.36 20.13
CA LEU A 95 30.99 17.92 18.78
C LEU A 95 31.72 19.26 18.66
N SER A 96 32.01 19.92 19.80
CA SER A 96 32.83 21.14 19.85
C SER A 96 34.35 20.87 19.84
N HIS A 97 34.75 19.60 20.02
CA HIS A 97 36.16 19.20 20.06
C HIS A 97 36.83 19.27 18.68
N GLU A 98 38.13 19.60 18.64
CA GLU A 98 38.92 19.74 17.39
C GLU A 98 38.88 18.47 16.53
N ALA A 99 38.75 17.28 17.13
CA ALA A 99 38.69 16.00 16.43
C ALA A 99 37.45 15.84 15.51
N PHE A 100 36.42 16.68 15.64
CA PHE A 100 35.23 16.69 14.79
C PHE A 100 35.16 17.95 13.90
N ALA A 101 36.24 18.73 13.79
CA ALA A 101 36.30 19.89 12.91
C ALA A 101 36.16 19.48 11.43
N ASP A 102 36.76 18.36 11.05
CA ASP A 102 36.60 17.74 9.73
C ASP A 102 35.32 16.89 9.73
N GLY A 103 34.24 17.43 9.15
CA GLY A 103 32.92 16.78 9.09
C GLY A 103 32.90 15.39 8.44
N GLN A 104 33.99 14.96 7.81
CA GLN A 104 34.16 13.63 7.22
C GLN A 104 34.01 12.50 8.25
N ARG A 105 34.38 12.72 9.51
CA ARG A 105 34.22 11.71 10.60
C ARG A 105 32.77 11.54 11.06
N LEU A 106 31.88 12.46 10.68
CA LEU A 106 30.44 12.37 10.93
C LEU A 106 29.69 11.69 9.78
N THR A 107 30.22 11.76 8.55
CA THR A 107 29.62 11.18 7.35
C THR A 107 30.10 9.76 7.08
N ASN A 108 31.39 9.49 7.29
CA ASN A 108 31.96 8.18 7.00
C ASN A 108 31.55 7.17 8.07
N SER A 109 31.19 5.96 7.63
CA SER A 109 31.00 4.84 8.54
C SER A 109 32.33 4.43 9.18
N PRO A 110 32.32 3.89 10.40
CA PRO A 110 33.51 3.31 11.04
C PRO A 110 34.27 2.30 10.15
N SER A 111 33.60 1.58 9.24
CA SER A 111 34.24 0.67 8.28
C SER A 111 34.91 1.36 7.09
N GLN A 112 34.39 2.51 6.65
CA GLN A 112 34.96 3.29 5.55
C GLN A 112 36.05 4.25 6.02
N ALA A 113 36.03 4.65 7.30
CA ALA A 113 37.11 5.35 7.94
C ALA A 113 38.26 4.36 8.19
N GLU A 114 39.02 4.01 7.14
CA GLU A 114 40.26 3.21 7.21
C GLU A 114 41.37 3.95 7.98
N THR A 115 41.15 4.19 9.27
CA THR A 115 42.16 4.77 10.16
C THR A 115 42.49 3.74 11.21
N HIS A 116 43.78 3.40 11.33
CA HIS A 116 44.41 2.64 12.41
C HIS A 116 44.22 3.26 13.82
N ASP A 117 43.22 4.11 14.01
CA ASP A 117 42.95 4.87 15.22
C ASP A 117 41.76 4.25 15.95
N ASP A 118 41.92 4.00 17.26
CA ASP A 118 40.89 3.50 18.18
C ASP A 118 39.76 4.53 18.44
N PHE A 119 39.30 5.23 17.39
CA PHE A 119 38.39 6.36 17.52
C PHE A 119 36.95 5.92 17.82
N PHE A 120 36.45 4.91 17.11
CA PHE A 120 35.13 4.30 17.32
C PHE A 120 35.18 2.96 18.07
N ALA A 121 36.38 2.50 18.45
CA ALA A 121 36.55 1.26 19.21
C ALA A 121 35.94 1.41 20.61
N TYR A 122 35.21 0.39 21.05
CA TYR A 122 34.68 0.32 22.40
C TYR A 122 35.73 -0.28 23.34
N ASP A 123 36.26 -1.43 22.95
CA ASP A 123 37.33 -2.20 23.60
C ASP A 123 38.39 -2.63 22.55
N GLU A 124 39.27 -3.58 22.89
CA GLU A 124 40.25 -4.13 21.95
C GLU A 124 39.62 -5.12 20.94
N ASP A 125 38.41 -5.61 21.20
CA ASP A 125 37.75 -6.66 20.42
C ASP A 125 36.80 -6.10 19.35
N GLY A 126 36.32 -4.85 19.48
CA GLY A 126 35.55 -4.18 18.44
C GLY A 126 34.82 -2.89 18.84
N THR A 127 33.82 -2.53 18.02
CA THR A 127 32.95 -1.36 18.21
C THR A 127 31.67 -1.76 18.93
N ARG A 128 31.08 -0.86 19.73
CA ARG A 128 29.82 -1.13 20.46
C ARG A 128 28.63 -1.39 19.54
N PHE A 129 28.54 -0.59 18.47
CA PHE A 129 27.51 -0.69 17.45
C PHE A 129 28.09 -1.31 16.19
N SER A 130 27.25 -1.79 15.28
CA SER A 130 27.73 -2.30 13.98
C SER A 130 28.53 -1.23 13.25
N HIS A 131 29.62 -1.63 12.59
CA HIS A 131 30.58 -0.74 11.93
C HIS A 131 30.01 0.15 10.82
N ASP A 132 28.78 -0.10 10.38
CA ASP A 132 28.08 0.70 9.38
C ASP A 132 27.26 1.86 9.96
N ILE A 133 27.06 1.90 11.29
CA ILE A 133 26.23 2.92 11.93
C ILE A 133 27.03 4.21 12.08
N THR A 134 26.60 5.26 11.38
CA THR A 134 27.08 6.63 11.58
C THR A 134 26.33 7.31 12.72
N PRO A 135 26.89 8.38 13.33
CA PRO A 135 26.23 9.12 14.41
C PRO A 135 24.81 9.60 14.04
N ILE A 136 24.59 10.03 12.80
CA ILE A 136 23.28 10.49 12.33
C ILE A 136 22.27 9.33 12.16
N ILE A 137 22.73 8.15 11.74
CA ILE A 137 21.87 6.95 11.69
C ILE A 137 21.43 6.59 13.11
N LEU A 138 22.36 6.52 14.06
CA LEU A 138 22.03 6.17 15.45
C LEU A 138 21.07 7.18 16.08
N ALA A 139 21.33 8.48 15.93
CA ALA A 139 20.45 9.54 16.44
C ALA A 139 19.02 9.42 15.87
N SER A 140 18.93 9.07 14.58
CA SER A 140 17.65 8.86 13.90
C SER A 140 16.94 7.61 14.41
N GLN A 141 17.66 6.51 14.68
CA GLN A 141 17.09 5.27 15.23
C GLN A 141 16.58 5.43 16.67
N CYS A 142 17.22 6.30 17.47
CA CYS A 142 16.79 6.65 18.82
C CYS A 142 15.63 7.67 18.86
N HIS A 143 15.23 8.21 17.70
CA HIS A 143 14.20 9.25 17.57
C HIS A 143 14.51 10.55 18.35
N GLU A 144 15.79 10.93 18.45
CA GLU A 144 16.21 12.14 19.16
C GLU A 144 16.22 13.39 18.26
N TYR A 145 15.11 14.14 18.27
CA TYR A 145 14.91 15.30 17.39
C TYR A 145 16.00 16.37 17.52
N GLU A 146 16.43 16.69 18.74
CA GLU A 146 17.42 17.77 18.98
C GLU A 146 18.82 17.36 18.52
N ILE A 147 19.24 16.13 18.83
CA ILE A 147 20.53 15.58 18.39
C ILE A 147 20.57 15.47 16.87
N VAL A 148 19.49 14.99 16.24
CA VAL A 148 19.36 14.97 14.78
C VAL A 148 19.50 16.38 14.21
N HIS A 149 18.83 17.38 14.80
CA HIS A 149 18.95 18.77 14.34
C HIS A 149 20.40 19.31 14.42
N ILE A 150 21.09 19.04 15.53
CA ILE A 150 22.50 19.45 15.73
C ILE A 150 23.40 18.82 14.66
N LEU A 151 23.28 17.51 14.44
CA LEU A 151 24.05 16.77 13.43
C LEU A 151 23.74 17.24 12.01
N LEU A 152 22.47 17.50 11.69
CA LEU A 152 22.06 18.03 10.40
C LEU A 152 22.63 19.44 10.16
N THR A 153 22.75 20.27 11.21
CA THR A 153 23.33 21.62 11.15
C THR A 153 24.84 21.57 10.92
N LYS A 154 25.51 20.51 11.40
CA LYS A 154 26.92 20.21 11.12
C LYS A 154 27.18 19.59 9.74
N GLY A 155 26.13 19.40 8.93
CA GLY A 155 26.24 18.89 7.56
C GLY A 155 26.20 17.36 7.44
N ALA A 156 25.99 16.61 8.53
CA ALA A 156 25.81 15.17 8.44
C ALA A 156 24.45 14.85 7.81
N ARG A 157 24.44 14.04 6.75
CA ARG A 157 23.23 13.54 6.08
C ARG A 157 23.37 12.04 5.87
N ILE A 158 22.26 11.32 5.92
CA ILE A 158 22.26 9.88 5.63
C ILE A 158 22.30 9.71 4.12
N GLU A 159 23.29 8.97 3.63
CA GLU A 159 23.37 8.58 2.23
C GLU A 159 22.26 7.59 1.90
N ARG A 160 21.55 7.81 0.79
CA ARG A 160 20.55 6.84 0.34
C ARG A 160 21.25 5.59 -0.18
N PRO A 161 20.85 4.39 0.27
CA PRO A 161 21.41 3.15 -0.25
C PRO A 161 21.11 3.01 -1.75
N HIS A 162 22.01 2.33 -2.46
CA HIS A 162 21.78 1.99 -3.86
C HIS A 162 20.66 0.96 -4.00
N ASP A 163 20.07 0.91 -5.20
CA ASP A 163 19.08 -0.11 -5.55
C ASP A 163 19.64 -1.53 -5.29
N TYR A 164 18.76 -2.44 -4.88
CA TYR A 164 19.10 -3.82 -4.52
C TYR A 164 19.88 -4.53 -5.64
N PHE A 165 19.52 -4.26 -6.90
CA PHE A 165 20.12 -4.87 -8.08
C PHE A 165 21.30 -4.07 -8.66
N CYS A 166 21.80 -3.06 -7.94
CA CYS A 166 22.94 -2.26 -8.39
C CYS A 166 24.21 -3.12 -8.50
N GLN A 167 24.88 -3.04 -9.66
CA GLN A 167 26.11 -3.78 -9.94
C GLN A 167 27.35 -2.86 -9.98
N CYS A 168 27.32 -1.73 -9.27
CA CYS A 168 28.49 -0.87 -9.19
C CYS A 168 29.66 -1.58 -8.48
N ARG A 169 30.88 -1.11 -8.75
CA ARG A 169 32.10 -1.73 -8.23
C ARG A 169 32.11 -1.84 -6.70
N THR A 170 31.69 -0.79 -6.00
CA THR A 170 31.66 -0.74 -4.53
C THR A 170 30.67 -1.74 -3.93
N CYS A 171 29.42 -1.77 -4.42
CA CYS A 171 28.42 -2.75 -3.95
C CYS A 171 28.84 -4.19 -4.26
N SER A 172 29.41 -4.43 -5.44
CA SER A 172 29.88 -5.77 -5.81
C SER A 172 31.06 -6.25 -4.95
N GLU A 173 31.99 -5.36 -4.62
CA GLU A 173 33.11 -5.66 -3.73
C GLU A 173 32.64 -5.93 -2.29
N GLN A 174 31.76 -5.07 -1.74
CA GLN A 174 31.17 -5.27 -0.41
C GLN A 174 30.38 -6.58 -0.31
N GLN A 175 29.53 -6.87 -1.30
CA GLN A 175 28.74 -8.10 -1.32
C GLN A 175 29.60 -9.37 -1.43
N LYS A 176 30.74 -9.30 -2.13
CA LYS A 176 31.69 -10.43 -2.24
C LYS A 176 32.48 -10.64 -0.95
N HIS A 177 32.82 -9.56 -0.25
CA HIS A 177 33.59 -9.63 0.99
C HIS A 177 32.72 -10.09 2.16
N ASP A 178 31.57 -9.43 2.37
CA ASP A 178 30.59 -9.81 3.38
C ASP A 178 29.16 -9.40 2.94
N SER A 179 28.41 -10.38 2.45
CA SER A 179 27.03 -10.16 2.04
C SER A 179 26.09 -9.88 3.21
N PHE A 180 26.38 -10.39 4.41
CA PHE A 180 25.52 -10.21 5.57
C PHE A 180 25.65 -8.78 6.09
N SER A 181 26.88 -8.28 6.29
CA SER A 181 27.07 -6.88 6.71
C SER A 181 26.53 -5.90 5.67
N HIS A 182 26.67 -6.20 4.36
CA HIS A 182 26.09 -5.36 3.31
C HIS A 182 24.55 -5.29 3.38
N SER A 183 23.87 -6.39 3.69
CA SER A 183 22.41 -6.36 3.93
C SER A 183 22.06 -5.61 5.22
N GLN A 184 22.88 -5.75 6.26
CA GLN A 184 22.68 -5.10 7.55
C GLN A 184 22.90 -3.58 7.49
N SER A 185 23.89 -3.11 6.72
CA SER A 185 24.16 -1.69 6.51
C SER A 185 23.00 -1.01 5.79
N ARG A 186 22.44 -1.67 4.77
CA ARG A 186 21.27 -1.20 4.02
C ARG A 186 20.06 -1.02 4.91
N ILE A 187 19.71 -2.02 5.73
CA ILE A 187 18.57 -1.92 6.63
C ILE A 187 18.77 -0.85 7.71
N HIS A 188 20.00 -0.68 8.22
CA HIS A 188 20.31 0.39 9.18
C HIS A 188 20.15 1.79 8.56
N ALA A 189 20.61 1.97 7.32
CA ALA A 189 20.41 3.22 6.58
C ALA A 189 18.92 3.51 6.37
N TYR A 190 18.13 2.52 5.94
CA TYR A 190 16.69 2.66 5.80
C TYR A 190 15.97 2.93 7.13
N LYS A 191 16.42 2.31 8.23
CA LYS A 191 15.88 2.57 9.56
C LYS A 191 16.13 4.02 10.02
N GLY A 192 17.29 4.59 9.66
CA GLY A 192 17.58 6.00 9.86
C GLY A 192 16.69 6.91 9.02
N LEU A 193 16.59 6.64 7.71
CA LEU A 193 15.77 7.42 6.75
C LEU A 193 14.27 7.39 7.06
N ALA A 194 13.76 6.25 7.52
CA ALA A 194 12.34 6.03 7.84
C ALA A 194 11.91 6.65 9.18
N SER A 195 12.86 7.13 9.98
CA SER A 195 12.57 7.70 11.30
C SER A 195 11.79 9.02 11.18
N PRO A 196 10.76 9.25 12.03
CA PRO A 196 10.04 10.53 12.07
C PRO A 196 10.93 11.74 12.33
N ALA A 197 11.98 11.58 13.15
CA ALA A 197 12.95 12.63 13.45
C ALA A 197 13.71 13.07 12.20
N TYR A 198 14.24 12.12 11.42
CA TYR A 198 14.93 12.46 10.18
C TYR A 198 13.98 12.99 9.11
N LEU A 199 12.81 12.35 8.92
CA LEU A 199 11.84 12.76 7.91
C LEU A 199 11.35 14.20 8.12
N SER A 200 11.09 14.59 9.36
CA SER A 200 10.56 15.90 9.72
C SER A 200 11.56 17.05 9.60
N LEU A 201 12.86 16.79 9.83
CA LEU A 201 13.90 17.82 9.89
C LEU A 201 14.74 17.93 8.61
N SER A 202 14.83 16.87 7.80
CA SER A 202 15.71 16.85 6.61
C SER A 202 15.02 17.27 5.31
N ASN A 203 13.71 17.02 5.17
CA ASN A 203 12.97 17.21 3.92
C ASN A 203 12.10 18.46 3.96
N GLU A 204 12.00 19.18 2.84
CA GLU A 204 11.07 20.31 2.69
C GLU A 204 9.60 19.86 2.70
N ASP A 205 9.32 18.72 2.05
CA ASP A 205 7.99 18.10 2.02
C ASP A 205 8.03 16.69 2.64
N PRO A 206 7.86 16.57 3.97
CA PRO A 206 8.00 15.30 4.67
C PRO A 206 6.90 14.29 4.30
N VAL A 207 5.73 14.76 3.86
CA VAL A 207 4.61 13.88 3.50
C VAL A 207 4.91 13.11 2.23
N MET A 208 5.39 13.78 1.19
CA MET A 208 5.76 13.12 -0.07
C MET A 208 6.93 12.16 0.14
N ALA A 209 7.98 12.61 0.83
CA ALA A 209 9.14 11.78 1.13
C ALA A 209 8.77 10.50 1.91
N ALA A 210 7.89 10.61 2.91
CA ALA A 210 7.42 9.46 3.68
C ALA A 210 6.54 8.50 2.85
N LEU A 211 5.71 9.01 1.94
CA LEU A 211 4.89 8.19 1.05
C LEU A 211 5.75 7.40 0.05
N GLU A 212 6.72 8.05 -0.58
CA GLU A 212 7.66 7.41 -1.52
C GLU A 212 8.54 6.37 -0.82
N LEU A 213 9.17 6.75 0.30
CA LEU A 213 10.01 5.85 1.09
C LEU A 213 9.20 4.67 1.63
N GLY A 214 7.99 4.90 2.11
CA GLY A 214 7.10 3.83 2.58
C GLY A 214 6.76 2.81 1.50
N ASN A 215 6.59 3.25 0.25
CA ASN A 215 6.39 2.37 -0.90
C ASN A 215 7.68 1.63 -1.30
N GLU A 216 8.81 2.33 -1.34
CA GLU A 216 10.13 1.72 -1.60
C GLU A 216 10.42 0.57 -0.64
N LEU A 217 10.21 0.79 0.67
CA LEU A 217 10.35 -0.23 1.71
C LEU A 217 9.36 -1.39 1.53
N ALA A 218 8.14 -1.13 1.07
CA ALA A 218 7.15 -2.19 0.81
C ALA A 218 7.54 -3.05 -0.41
N VAL A 219 8.17 -2.46 -1.43
CA VAL A 219 8.74 -3.19 -2.56
C VAL A 219 9.93 -4.03 -2.09
N LEU A 220 10.84 -3.43 -1.30
CA LEU A 220 12.01 -4.13 -0.76
C LEU A 220 11.65 -5.30 0.16
N ALA A 221 10.58 -5.17 0.95
CA ALA A 221 10.05 -6.27 1.76
C ALA A 221 9.63 -7.50 0.94
N ASN A 222 9.28 -7.32 -0.33
CA ASN A 222 8.94 -8.41 -1.23
C ASN A 222 10.16 -8.95 -2.00
N THR A 223 11.23 -8.16 -2.14
CA THR A 223 12.48 -8.60 -2.77
C THR A 223 13.39 -9.34 -1.78
N GLU A 224 13.59 -8.79 -0.58
CA GLU A 224 14.35 -9.41 0.51
C GLU A 224 13.41 -10.13 1.46
N LYS A 225 13.41 -11.46 1.42
CA LYS A 225 12.46 -12.27 2.19
C LYS A 225 12.91 -12.45 3.64
N GLU A 226 14.21 -12.40 3.89
CA GLU A 226 14.86 -12.63 5.18
C GLU A 226 14.49 -11.53 6.18
N PHE A 227 14.55 -10.26 5.76
CA PHE A 227 14.24 -9.08 6.58
C PHE A 227 12.85 -8.48 6.28
N LYS A 228 11.95 -9.27 5.66
CA LYS A 228 10.63 -8.80 5.24
C LYS A 228 9.84 -8.10 6.36
N ASN A 229 9.85 -8.66 7.56
CA ASN A 229 9.12 -8.12 8.71
C ASN A 229 9.65 -6.75 9.13
N ASP A 230 10.97 -6.55 9.09
CA ASP A 230 11.58 -5.28 9.47
C ASP A 230 11.27 -4.19 8.44
N TYR A 231 11.40 -4.49 7.14
CA TYR A 231 10.98 -3.57 6.08
C TYR A 231 9.49 -3.21 6.16
N GLN A 232 8.62 -4.18 6.47
CA GLN A 232 7.21 -3.93 6.69
C GLN A 232 6.97 -3.00 7.89
N LYS A 233 7.71 -3.20 9.00
CA LYS A 233 7.63 -2.35 10.18
C LYS A 233 8.07 -0.91 9.87
N LEU A 234 9.15 -0.74 9.12
CA LEU A 234 9.63 0.59 8.69
C LEU A 234 8.65 1.26 7.71
N SER A 235 8.10 0.51 6.77
CA SER A 235 7.05 1.01 5.87
C SER A 235 5.82 1.49 6.66
N MET A 236 5.38 0.70 7.67
CA MET A 236 4.30 1.10 8.56
C MET A 236 4.65 2.33 9.39
N GLN A 237 5.88 2.47 9.88
CA GLN A 237 6.35 3.67 10.58
C GLN A 237 6.25 4.93 9.71
N CYS A 238 6.65 4.87 8.44
CA CYS A 238 6.47 5.98 7.50
C CYS A 238 4.99 6.30 7.27
N LYS A 239 4.14 5.28 7.14
CA LYS A 239 2.69 5.45 6.96
C LYS A 239 2.03 6.09 8.18
N ASP A 240 2.37 5.61 9.38
CA ASP A 240 1.84 6.13 10.65
C ASP A 240 2.34 7.56 10.93
N PHE A 241 3.56 7.92 10.51
CA PHE A 241 4.05 9.30 10.54
C PHE A 241 3.16 10.26 9.74
N VAL A 242 2.78 9.88 8.51
CA VAL A 242 1.91 10.70 7.66
C VAL A 242 0.50 10.83 8.25
N VAL A 243 -0.02 9.76 8.87
CA VAL A 243 -1.29 9.80 9.63
C VAL A 243 -1.18 10.75 10.81
N GLY A 244 -0.12 10.65 11.62
CA GLY A 244 0.11 11.52 12.77
C GLY A 244 0.23 13.01 12.41
N LEU A 245 0.75 13.34 11.21
CA LEU A 245 0.74 14.71 10.70
C LEU A 245 -0.68 15.20 10.37
N LEU A 246 -1.53 14.33 9.80
CA LEU A 246 -2.91 14.64 9.45
C LEU A 246 -3.81 14.81 10.69
N ASP A 247 -3.54 14.07 11.76
CA ASP A 247 -4.22 14.20 13.07
C ASP A 247 -4.03 15.61 13.68
N LEU A 248 -2.90 16.26 13.38
CA LEU A 248 -2.53 17.56 13.93
C LEU A 248 -3.10 18.76 13.16
N CYS A 249 -3.76 18.51 12.03
CA CYS A 249 -4.46 19.53 11.28
C CYS A 249 -5.67 20.05 12.06
N ARG A 250 -5.78 21.37 12.18
CA ARG A 250 -6.89 22.03 12.89
C ARG A 250 -7.90 22.68 11.95
N ASN A 251 -7.44 23.06 10.75
CA ASN A 251 -8.25 23.80 9.79
C ASN A 251 -8.39 23.02 8.48
N THR A 252 -9.49 23.25 7.76
CA THR A 252 -9.72 22.65 6.43
C THR A 252 -8.66 23.07 5.40
N GLU A 253 -8.06 24.25 5.55
CA GLU A 253 -6.93 24.69 4.73
C GLU A 253 -5.68 23.83 4.95
N GLU A 254 -5.37 23.48 6.21
CA GLU A 254 -4.22 22.62 6.54
C GLU A 254 -4.45 21.20 5.96
N VAL A 255 -5.66 20.67 6.08
CA VAL A 255 -6.04 19.36 5.50
C VAL A 255 -5.93 19.37 3.98
N LYS A 256 -6.45 20.42 3.31
CA LYS A 256 -6.36 20.55 1.84
C LYS A 256 -4.92 20.68 1.36
N ALA A 257 -4.07 21.40 2.10
CA ALA A 257 -2.64 21.49 1.81
C ALA A 257 -1.97 20.11 1.86
N ILE A 258 -2.25 19.29 2.88
CA ILE A 258 -1.73 17.92 2.96
C ILE A 258 -2.23 17.05 1.78
N LEU A 259 -3.52 17.14 1.42
CA LEU A 259 -4.14 16.25 0.42
C LEU A 259 -3.83 16.63 -1.04
N ASN A 260 -3.66 17.92 -1.33
CA ASN A 260 -3.43 18.41 -2.70
C ASN A 260 -1.95 18.68 -2.98
N GLY A 261 -1.16 19.04 -1.96
CA GLY A 261 0.22 19.50 -2.12
C GLY A 261 0.33 20.93 -2.65
N ASP A 262 1.52 21.29 -3.12
CA ASP A 262 1.80 22.59 -3.74
C ASP A 262 1.06 22.74 -5.08
N THR A 263 -0.05 23.48 -5.07
CA THR A 263 -0.84 23.79 -6.26
C THR A 263 -0.21 24.85 -7.18
N GLU A 264 0.89 25.49 -6.78
CA GLU A 264 1.48 26.62 -7.50
C GLU A 264 2.43 26.19 -8.64
N SER A 265 3.00 24.98 -8.60
CA SER A 265 3.90 24.47 -9.65
C SER A 265 3.17 23.92 -10.89
N CYS A 266 1.85 23.75 -10.83
CA CYS A 266 1.06 23.06 -11.85
C CYS A 266 -0.06 23.98 -12.38
N GLN A 267 0.29 25.19 -12.84
CA GLN A 267 -0.60 26.04 -13.63
C GLN A 267 -0.50 25.69 -15.13
N SER A 268 -0.79 24.45 -15.50
CA SER A 268 -1.11 24.13 -16.89
C SER A 268 -2.60 24.43 -17.13
N SER A 269 -2.83 25.50 -17.89
CA SER A 269 -4.05 25.94 -18.57
C SER A 269 -5.25 24.95 -18.58
N GLU A 270 -6.41 25.45 -18.11
CA GLU A 270 -7.78 24.97 -18.43
C GLU A 270 -8.30 23.64 -17.87
N THR A 271 -8.28 23.45 -16.54
CA THR A 271 -9.31 22.59 -15.89
C THR A 271 -9.84 23.22 -14.60
N PHE A 272 -10.63 24.28 -14.76
CA PHE A 272 -11.48 24.80 -13.69
C PHE A 272 -12.49 23.72 -13.27
N GLY A 273 -12.33 23.13 -12.09
CA GLY A 273 -13.41 22.30 -11.55
C GLY A 273 -13.15 21.54 -10.25
N ARG A 274 -12.06 20.78 -10.14
CA ARG A 274 -11.79 20.01 -8.92
C ARG A 274 -10.32 19.94 -8.59
N GLN A 275 -10.04 20.19 -7.32
CA GLN A 275 -8.73 20.01 -6.68
C GLN A 275 -8.13 18.69 -7.16
N ASN A 276 -7.00 18.75 -7.87
CA ASN A 276 -6.25 17.56 -8.21
C ASN A 276 -5.74 16.98 -6.88
N LEU A 277 -6.45 15.99 -6.34
CA LEU A 277 -6.14 15.26 -5.11
C LEU A 277 -4.90 14.37 -5.35
N ILE A 278 -3.79 14.95 -5.79
CA ILE A 278 -2.60 14.24 -6.31
C ILE A 278 -2.04 13.32 -5.22
N ARG A 279 -1.82 13.85 -4.02
CA ARG A 279 -1.27 13.07 -2.90
C ARG A 279 -2.25 12.02 -2.40
N LEU A 280 -3.56 12.26 -2.47
CA LEU A 280 -4.54 11.22 -2.13
C LEU A 280 -4.56 10.08 -3.16
N LYS A 281 -4.50 10.40 -4.46
CA LYS A 281 -4.37 9.40 -5.52
C LYS A 281 -3.09 8.59 -5.34
N LEU A 282 -1.98 9.26 -5.00
CA LEU A 282 -0.71 8.61 -4.68
C LEU A 282 -0.81 7.73 -3.43
N ALA A 283 -1.43 8.21 -2.36
CA ALA A 283 -1.64 7.44 -1.13
C ALA A 283 -2.49 6.19 -1.36
N ILE A 284 -3.42 6.21 -2.31
CA ILE A 284 -4.18 5.04 -2.72
C ILE A 284 -3.33 4.08 -3.55
N LYS A 285 -2.52 4.61 -4.47
CA LYS A 285 -1.55 3.81 -5.23
C LYS A 285 -0.55 3.08 -4.33
N TYR A 286 -0.11 3.71 -3.25
CA TYR A 286 0.80 3.13 -2.25
C TYR A 286 0.09 2.38 -1.10
N GLU A 287 -1.23 2.18 -1.21
CA GLU A 287 -2.06 1.47 -0.23
C GLU A 287 -1.88 1.96 1.23
N VAL A 288 -1.85 3.28 1.42
CA VAL A 288 -1.77 3.91 2.76
C VAL A 288 -3.16 4.01 3.38
N LYS A 289 -3.68 2.86 3.82
CA LYS A 289 -5.08 2.70 4.24
C LYS A 289 -5.51 3.63 5.38
N LYS A 290 -4.73 3.70 6.47
CA LYS A 290 -5.04 4.56 7.64
C LYS A 290 -5.14 6.04 7.30
N PHE A 291 -4.27 6.53 6.41
CA PHE A 291 -4.28 7.94 5.97
C PHE A 291 -5.59 8.30 5.25
N VAL A 292 -6.03 7.43 4.34
CA VAL A 292 -7.27 7.64 3.60
C VAL A 292 -8.48 7.48 4.52
N ALA A 293 -8.46 6.50 5.43
CA ALA A 293 -9.53 6.23 6.39
C ALA A 293 -9.66 7.28 7.50
N HIS A 294 -8.66 8.14 7.67
CA HIS A 294 -8.62 9.15 8.71
C HIS A 294 -9.86 10.07 8.66
N PRO A 295 -10.51 10.39 9.79
CA PRO A 295 -11.73 11.20 9.83
C PRO A 295 -11.63 12.54 9.09
N ASN A 296 -10.50 13.26 9.21
CA ASN A 296 -10.31 14.55 8.53
C ASN A 296 -10.28 14.39 7.00
N CYS A 297 -9.66 13.31 6.50
CA CYS A 297 -9.63 13.00 5.07
C CYS A 297 -11.04 12.59 4.59
N GLN A 298 -11.72 11.72 5.32
CA GLN A 298 -13.07 11.25 4.99
C GLN A 298 -14.08 12.40 4.99
N GLN A 299 -13.96 13.37 5.89
CA GLN A 299 -14.81 14.56 5.90
C GLN A 299 -14.61 15.42 4.65
N GLN A 300 -13.36 15.60 4.20
CA GLN A 300 -13.05 16.34 2.98
C GLN A 300 -13.60 15.59 1.74
N LEU A 301 -13.45 14.26 1.69
CA LEU A 301 -14.01 13.44 0.61
C LEU A 301 -15.54 13.49 0.57
N LEU A 302 -16.20 13.41 1.73
CA LEU A 302 -17.65 13.58 1.84
C LEU A 302 -18.12 14.95 1.36
N SER A 303 -17.34 16.00 1.61
CA SER A 303 -17.65 17.35 1.12
C SER A 303 -17.60 17.43 -0.41
N ILE A 304 -16.66 16.72 -1.05
CA ILE A 304 -16.55 16.65 -2.52
C ILE A 304 -17.65 15.75 -3.10
N TRP A 305 -17.96 14.65 -2.43
CA TRP A 305 -18.99 13.69 -2.85
C TRP A 305 -20.39 14.32 -2.93
N TYR A 306 -20.75 15.15 -1.95
CA TYR A 306 -22.04 15.85 -1.85
C TYR A 306 -22.01 17.33 -2.29
N GLU A 307 -20.98 17.76 -3.05
CA GLU A 307 -20.73 19.18 -3.40
C GLU A 307 -21.98 19.94 -3.88
N ASN A 308 -22.80 19.32 -4.73
CA ASN A 308 -24.02 19.93 -5.29
C ASN A 308 -25.30 19.65 -4.48
N LEU A 309 -25.24 18.81 -3.43
CA LEU A 309 -26.38 18.29 -2.67
C LEU A 309 -26.11 18.33 -1.16
N TYR A 310 -25.78 19.51 -0.63
CA TYR A 310 -25.44 19.69 0.79
C TYR A 310 -26.55 19.18 1.75
N GLY A 311 -27.82 19.39 1.38
CA GLY A 311 -28.96 18.98 2.19
C GLY A 311 -29.16 17.46 2.29
N LEU A 312 -28.71 16.70 1.29
CA LEU A 312 -28.91 15.24 1.23
C LEU A 312 -28.05 14.47 2.24
N ARG A 313 -26.91 15.06 2.64
CA ARG A 313 -25.97 14.43 3.58
C ARG A 313 -26.64 14.07 4.90
N GLN A 314 -27.48 14.96 5.44
CA GLN A 314 -28.15 14.82 6.74
C GLN A 314 -29.54 14.15 6.66
N GLN A 315 -29.99 13.73 5.47
CA GLN A 315 -31.32 13.13 5.32
C GLN A 315 -31.36 11.67 5.77
N THR A 316 -32.57 11.22 6.11
CA THR A 316 -32.83 9.82 6.46
C THR A 316 -32.59 8.88 5.27
N THR A 317 -32.34 7.61 5.56
CA THR A 317 -32.17 6.56 4.55
C THR A 317 -33.39 6.43 3.64
N ALA A 318 -34.60 6.63 4.16
CA ALA A 318 -35.84 6.60 3.37
C ALA A 318 -35.87 7.67 2.26
N VAL A 319 -35.46 8.91 2.57
CA VAL A 319 -35.38 9.99 1.58
C VAL A 319 -34.31 9.68 0.53
N LYS A 320 -33.17 9.11 0.94
CA LYS A 320 -32.11 8.68 0.02
C LYS A 320 -32.61 7.57 -0.92
N ILE A 321 -33.35 6.59 -0.42
CA ILE A 321 -33.97 5.52 -1.22
C ILE A 321 -34.98 6.10 -2.21
N LEU A 322 -35.84 7.02 -1.76
CA LEU A 322 -36.81 7.68 -2.63
C LEU A 322 -36.11 8.46 -3.76
N LEU A 323 -35.02 9.14 -3.46
CA LEU A 323 -34.21 9.82 -4.47
C LEU A 323 -33.60 8.83 -5.47
N VAL A 324 -33.03 7.71 -5.01
CA VAL A 324 -32.47 6.66 -5.88
C VAL A 324 -33.55 6.11 -6.81
N LEU A 325 -34.74 5.81 -6.28
CA LEU A 325 -35.88 5.35 -7.07
C LEU A 325 -36.32 6.40 -8.10
N GLY A 326 -36.39 7.67 -7.70
CA GLY A 326 -36.73 8.78 -8.60
C GLY A 326 -35.71 8.95 -9.73
N VAL A 327 -34.42 8.82 -9.44
CA VAL A 327 -33.35 8.85 -10.45
C VAL A 327 -33.40 7.64 -11.36
N ALA A 328 -33.72 6.45 -10.83
CA ALA A 328 -33.83 5.23 -11.64
C ALA A 328 -34.97 5.33 -12.67
N VAL A 329 -36.14 5.81 -12.25
CA VAL A 329 -37.28 6.03 -13.17
C VAL A 329 -37.01 7.18 -14.13
N GLY A 330 -36.38 8.26 -13.65
CA GLY A 330 -36.07 9.47 -14.43
C GLY A 330 -34.82 9.38 -15.31
N LEU A 331 -34.11 8.24 -15.33
CA LEU A 331 -32.80 8.11 -15.97
C LEU A 331 -32.80 8.51 -17.47
N PRO A 332 -33.77 8.09 -18.30
CA PRO A 332 -33.79 8.47 -19.71
C PRO A 332 -33.95 9.99 -19.91
N VAL A 333 -34.75 10.62 -19.06
CA VAL A 333 -34.99 12.08 -19.09
C VAL A 333 -33.74 12.83 -18.67
N LEU A 334 -33.06 12.39 -17.60
CA LEU A 334 -31.82 12.99 -17.13
C LEU A 334 -30.70 12.89 -18.17
N ALA A 335 -30.56 11.74 -18.83
CA ALA A 335 -29.58 11.55 -19.90
C ALA A 335 -29.85 12.47 -21.10
N PHE A 336 -31.11 12.58 -21.52
CA PHE A 336 -31.52 13.46 -22.63
C PHE A 336 -31.28 14.94 -22.32
N MET A 337 -31.63 15.39 -21.10
CA MET A 337 -31.40 16.77 -20.66
C MET A 337 -29.90 17.10 -20.58
N TYR A 338 -29.07 16.16 -20.13
CA TYR A 338 -27.61 16.32 -20.12
C TYR A 338 -27.04 16.43 -21.53
N TRP A 339 -27.55 15.64 -22.48
CA TRP A 339 -27.11 15.66 -23.87
C TRP A 339 -27.44 16.99 -24.57
N ILE A 340 -28.63 17.57 -24.33
CA ILE A 340 -29.04 18.84 -24.94
C ILE A 340 -28.32 20.04 -24.32
N ALA A 341 -28.25 20.09 -22.98
CA ALA A 341 -27.78 21.27 -22.26
C ALA A 341 -26.93 20.88 -21.04
N PRO A 342 -25.66 20.48 -21.24
CA PRO A 342 -24.77 20.05 -20.15
C PRO A 342 -24.46 21.18 -19.16
N SER A 343 -24.53 22.45 -19.59
CA SER A 343 -24.29 23.62 -18.75
C SER A 343 -25.51 24.06 -17.91
N SER A 344 -26.65 23.39 -18.07
CA SER A 344 -27.87 23.68 -17.29
C SER A 344 -27.69 23.37 -15.80
N LYS A 345 -28.57 23.91 -14.94
CA LYS A 345 -28.55 23.60 -13.49
C LYS A 345 -28.69 22.10 -13.22
N LEU A 346 -29.53 21.41 -13.98
CA LEU A 346 -29.69 19.95 -13.91
C LEU A 346 -28.47 19.20 -14.47
N GLY A 347 -27.85 19.70 -15.55
CA GLY A 347 -26.61 19.13 -16.08
C GLY A 347 -25.46 19.21 -15.08
N LYS A 348 -25.27 20.35 -14.42
CA LYS A 348 -24.31 20.51 -13.32
C LYS A 348 -24.63 19.60 -12.13
N LEU A 349 -25.92 19.36 -11.84
CA LEU A 349 -26.35 18.44 -10.79
C LEU A 349 -25.96 16.98 -11.12
N VAL A 350 -26.21 16.52 -12.36
CA VAL A 350 -25.83 15.18 -12.85
C VAL A 350 -24.31 14.98 -12.90
N CYS A 351 -23.55 16.05 -13.13
CA CYS A 351 -22.09 16.03 -12.99
C CYS A 351 -21.60 15.82 -11.53
N GLY A 352 -22.49 15.86 -10.53
CA GLY A 352 -22.16 15.55 -9.14
C GLY A 352 -21.80 14.07 -8.93
N PRO A 353 -20.71 13.72 -8.21
CA PRO A 353 -20.22 12.36 -8.02
C PRO A 353 -21.29 11.40 -7.50
N PHE A 354 -22.03 11.83 -6.47
CA PHE A 354 -23.09 11.04 -5.91
C PHE A 354 -24.18 10.70 -6.94
N LEU A 355 -24.61 11.67 -7.75
CA LEU A 355 -25.66 11.45 -8.73
C LEU A 355 -25.17 10.60 -9.91
N LYS A 356 -23.91 10.74 -10.32
CA LYS A 356 -23.27 9.83 -11.28
C LYS A 356 -23.31 8.39 -10.76
N PHE A 357 -22.87 8.15 -9.53
CA PHE A 357 -22.88 6.82 -8.92
C PHE A 357 -24.29 6.22 -8.88
N VAL A 358 -25.27 6.99 -8.41
CA VAL A 358 -26.67 6.54 -8.37
C VAL A 358 -27.22 6.24 -9.77
N ALA A 359 -26.89 7.07 -10.77
CA ALA A 359 -27.32 6.85 -12.16
C ALA A 359 -26.72 5.56 -12.75
N HIS A 360 -25.43 5.30 -12.51
CA HIS A 360 -24.76 4.06 -12.93
C HIS A 360 -25.31 2.82 -12.20
N ALA A 361 -25.50 2.91 -10.89
CA ALA A 361 -26.11 1.84 -10.10
C ALA A 361 -27.55 1.54 -10.55
N ALA A 362 -28.35 2.58 -10.78
CA ALA A 362 -29.72 2.45 -11.27
C ALA A 362 -29.79 1.80 -12.66
N SER A 363 -28.92 2.22 -13.59
CA SER A 363 -28.81 1.58 -14.91
C SER A 363 -28.50 0.09 -14.79
N PHE A 364 -27.55 -0.28 -13.93
CA PHE A 364 -27.19 -1.67 -13.72
C PHE A 364 -28.36 -2.49 -13.12
N MET A 365 -29.12 -1.92 -12.18
CA MET A 365 -30.32 -2.57 -11.65
C MET A 365 -31.42 -2.73 -12.72
N ILE A 366 -31.58 -1.75 -13.61
CA ILE A 366 -32.49 -1.86 -14.76
C ILE A 366 -32.03 -2.98 -15.69
N PHE A 367 -30.72 -3.09 -15.96
CA PHE A 367 -30.17 -4.19 -16.75
C PHE A 367 -30.48 -5.57 -16.16
N LEU A 368 -30.28 -5.75 -14.84
CA LEU A 368 -30.65 -7.01 -14.16
C LEU A 368 -32.15 -7.28 -14.25
N CYS A 369 -33.00 -6.26 -14.11
CA CYS A 369 -34.43 -6.37 -14.29
C CYS A 369 -34.79 -6.79 -15.73
N LEU A 370 -34.14 -6.23 -16.76
CA LEU A 370 -34.32 -6.62 -18.16
C LEU A 370 -33.95 -8.09 -18.40
N LEU A 371 -32.89 -8.60 -17.77
CA LEU A 371 -32.53 -10.03 -17.86
C LEU A 371 -33.63 -10.93 -17.28
N VAL A 372 -34.21 -10.54 -16.14
CA VAL A 372 -35.32 -11.27 -15.51
C VAL A 372 -36.59 -11.19 -16.38
N LEU A 373 -36.90 -10.01 -16.90
CA LEU A 373 -38.06 -9.79 -17.76
C LEU A 373 -37.95 -10.56 -19.09
N ASN A 374 -36.75 -10.72 -19.66
CA ASN A 374 -36.54 -11.55 -20.85
C ASN A 374 -36.90 -13.04 -20.61
N ALA A 375 -36.87 -13.50 -19.36
CA ALA A 375 -37.28 -14.85 -18.98
C ALA A 375 -38.76 -14.94 -18.52
N ALA A 376 -39.43 -13.80 -18.30
CA ALA A 376 -40.72 -13.74 -17.60
C ALA A 376 -41.85 -14.48 -18.33
N ASP A 377 -41.86 -14.46 -19.66
CA ASP A 377 -42.87 -15.16 -20.49
C ASP A 377 -42.90 -16.68 -20.24
N ARG A 378 -41.85 -17.25 -19.62
CA ARG A 378 -41.71 -18.69 -19.35
C ARG A 378 -41.90 -19.06 -17.88
N PHE A 379 -42.22 -18.12 -16.99
CA PHE A 379 -42.35 -18.39 -15.55
C PHE A 379 -43.48 -19.38 -15.20
N GLY A 380 -44.55 -19.42 -15.99
CA GLY A 380 -45.64 -20.40 -15.85
C GLY A 380 -45.34 -21.77 -16.46
N GLY A 381 -44.13 -21.98 -17.00
CA GLY A 381 -43.78 -23.13 -17.83
C GLY A 381 -44.14 -22.91 -19.31
N THR A 382 -43.49 -23.66 -20.20
CA THR A 382 -43.74 -23.58 -21.65
C THR A 382 -44.93 -24.43 -22.05
N SER A 383 -45.87 -23.86 -22.82
CA SER A 383 -47.04 -24.59 -23.35
C SER A 383 -46.69 -25.63 -24.43
N LEU A 384 -45.53 -25.48 -25.07
CA LEU A 384 -45.03 -26.39 -26.10
C LEU A 384 -44.08 -27.43 -25.51
N LEU A 385 -44.33 -28.69 -25.83
CA LEU A 385 -43.41 -29.78 -25.49
C LEU A 385 -42.17 -29.75 -26.42
N PRO A 386 -40.99 -30.22 -25.95
CA PRO A 386 -39.75 -30.16 -26.74
C PRO A 386 -39.76 -30.94 -28.07
N ASN A 387 -40.70 -31.87 -28.25
CA ASN A 387 -40.86 -32.70 -29.44
C ASN A 387 -41.84 -32.12 -30.47
N MET A 388 -42.58 -31.05 -30.13
CA MET A 388 -43.57 -30.44 -31.01
C MET A 388 -43.01 -29.22 -31.74
N THR A 389 -43.42 -29.02 -33.00
CA THR A 389 -43.11 -27.81 -33.78
C THR A 389 -44.39 -27.00 -34.03
N VAL A 390 -44.26 -25.67 -34.08
CA VAL A 390 -45.36 -24.75 -34.40
C VAL A 390 -44.88 -23.76 -35.45
N HIS A 391 -45.72 -23.56 -36.46
CA HIS A 391 -45.46 -22.68 -37.60
C HIS A 391 -46.58 -21.65 -37.70
N ASP A 392 -46.27 -20.37 -37.92
CA ASP A 392 -47.30 -19.33 -38.09
C ASP A 392 -47.81 -19.28 -39.54
N HIS A 393 -46.94 -19.63 -40.48
CA HIS A 393 -47.26 -19.77 -41.91
C HIS A 393 -46.67 -21.09 -42.46
N PRO A 394 -47.33 -21.73 -43.45
CA PRO A 394 -46.95 -23.06 -43.92
C PRO A 394 -45.57 -23.13 -44.59
N SER A 395 -45.04 -22.00 -45.08
CA SER A 395 -43.68 -21.91 -45.64
C SER A 395 -42.58 -21.65 -44.59
N GLN A 396 -42.93 -21.37 -43.33
CA GLN A 396 -41.97 -21.02 -42.29
C GLN A 396 -41.21 -22.24 -41.77
N LEU A 397 -39.89 -22.18 -41.74
CA LEU A 397 -39.07 -23.12 -40.99
C LEU A 397 -39.23 -22.88 -39.49
N PHE A 398 -39.35 -23.96 -38.72
CA PHE A 398 -39.49 -23.89 -37.26
C PHE A 398 -38.34 -23.10 -36.63
N ARG A 399 -37.12 -23.28 -37.16
CA ARG A 399 -35.92 -22.61 -36.63
C ARG A 399 -36.00 -21.10 -36.73
N MET A 400 -36.52 -20.56 -37.83
CA MET A 400 -36.64 -19.11 -38.07
C MET A 400 -37.46 -18.41 -36.98
N LYS A 401 -38.52 -19.08 -36.48
CA LYS A 401 -39.33 -18.60 -35.36
C LYS A 401 -38.54 -18.60 -34.05
N THR A 402 -37.86 -19.71 -33.73
CA THR A 402 -37.15 -19.89 -32.46
C THR A 402 -35.89 -19.02 -32.30
N THR A 403 -35.20 -18.69 -33.41
CA THR A 403 -33.93 -17.94 -33.38
C THR A 403 -34.10 -16.44 -33.67
N SER A 404 -35.33 -15.96 -33.84
CA SER A 404 -35.61 -14.54 -34.06
C SER A 404 -35.31 -13.71 -32.81
N PHE A 405 -34.78 -12.50 -32.99
CA PHE A 405 -34.46 -11.59 -31.89
C PHE A 405 -35.72 -10.90 -31.36
N THR A 406 -35.89 -10.91 -30.05
CA THR A 406 -36.95 -10.14 -29.37
C THR A 406 -36.49 -8.71 -29.10
N TRP A 407 -37.42 -7.79 -28.90
CA TRP A 407 -37.09 -6.40 -28.51
C TRP A 407 -36.30 -6.35 -27.19
N MET A 408 -36.59 -7.24 -26.24
CA MET A 408 -35.86 -7.36 -24.98
C MET A 408 -34.40 -7.76 -25.22
N GLU A 409 -34.15 -8.71 -26.11
CA GLU A 409 -32.79 -9.12 -26.49
C GLU A 409 -32.01 -7.98 -27.16
N ILE A 410 -32.65 -7.22 -28.06
CA ILE A 410 -32.03 -6.06 -28.70
C ILE A 410 -31.63 -5.00 -27.67
N LEU A 411 -32.49 -4.74 -26.67
CA LEU A 411 -32.15 -3.86 -25.56
C LEU A 411 -30.96 -4.40 -24.76
N ILE A 412 -30.97 -5.68 -24.38
CA ILE A 412 -29.85 -6.30 -23.65
C ILE A 412 -28.53 -6.17 -24.45
N ILE A 413 -28.56 -6.44 -25.76
CA ILE A 413 -27.39 -6.29 -26.64
C ILE A 413 -26.88 -4.85 -26.63
N SER A 414 -27.78 -3.86 -26.71
CA SER A 414 -27.40 -2.43 -26.61
C SER A 414 -26.71 -2.09 -25.29
N TRP A 415 -27.20 -2.63 -24.15
CA TRP A 415 -26.54 -2.49 -22.86
C TRP A 415 -25.15 -3.14 -22.83
N VAL A 416 -25.01 -4.35 -23.35
CA VAL A 416 -23.72 -5.06 -23.39
C VAL A 416 -22.71 -4.29 -24.26
N ILE A 417 -23.12 -3.76 -25.42
CA ILE A 417 -22.25 -2.92 -26.26
C ILE A 417 -21.83 -1.65 -25.50
N GLY A 418 -22.78 -1.00 -24.80
CA GLY A 418 -22.47 0.17 -23.98
C GLY A 418 -21.49 -0.12 -22.84
N LYS A 419 -21.58 -1.30 -22.22
CA LYS A 419 -20.62 -1.76 -21.20
C LYS A 419 -19.25 -2.07 -21.79
N ILE A 420 -19.19 -2.70 -22.96
CA ILE A 420 -17.91 -2.94 -23.66
C ILE A 420 -17.22 -1.62 -23.98
N TRP A 421 -17.98 -0.61 -24.43
CA TRP A 421 -17.42 0.71 -24.72
C TRP A 421 -16.87 1.39 -23.46
N GLU A 422 -17.55 1.25 -22.32
CA GLU A 422 -17.07 1.74 -21.02
C GLU A 422 -15.74 1.07 -20.62
N GLU A 423 -15.67 -0.26 -20.65
CA GLU A 423 -14.44 -1.00 -20.32
C GLU A 423 -13.29 -0.71 -21.28
N CYS A 424 -13.56 -0.57 -22.59
CA CYS A 424 -12.53 -0.17 -23.55
C CYS A 424 -11.92 1.20 -23.23
N LYS A 425 -12.75 2.14 -22.76
CA LYS A 425 -12.28 3.46 -22.34
C LYS A 425 -11.43 3.37 -21.08
N ASP A 426 -11.84 2.54 -20.12
CA ASP A 426 -11.08 2.33 -18.89
C ASP A 426 -9.71 1.72 -19.17
N ILE A 427 -9.64 0.70 -20.04
CA ILE A 427 -8.38 0.07 -20.52
C ILE A 427 -7.49 1.07 -21.26
N TRP A 428 -8.06 2.05 -21.98
CA TRP A 428 -7.26 3.10 -22.64
C TRP A 428 -6.74 4.16 -21.68
N SER A 429 -7.43 4.38 -20.56
CA SER A 429 -7.02 5.38 -19.56
C SER A 429 -6.05 4.84 -18.52
N GLN A 430 -6.08 3.53 -18.25
CA GLN A 430 -5.26 2.85 -17.26
C GLN A 430 -4.17 2.02 -17.94
N ASP A 431 -3.04 1.83 -17.26
CA ASP A 431 -2.04 0.88 -17.72
C ASP A 431 -2.60 -0.54 -17.68
N ILE A 432 -2.34 -1.33 -18.72
CA ILE A 432 -2.89 -2.70 -18.85
C ILE A 432 -2.52 -3.60 -17.65
N ARG A 433 -1.36 -3.33 -17.04
CA ARG A 433 -0.88 -4.04 -15.85
C ARG A 433 -1.71 -3.70 -14.61
N GLU A 434 -2.07 -2.43 -14.45
CA GLU A 434 -2.94 -1.99 -13.35
C GLU A 434 -4.35 -2.58 -13.55
N TYR A 435 -4.88 -2.58 -14.78
CA TYR A 435 -6.19 -3.15 -15.08
C TYR A 435 -6.29 -4.65 -14.75
N ILE A 436 -5.30 -5.45 -15.19
CA ILE A 436 -5.29 -6.91 -14.95
C ILE A 436 -5.06 -7.25 -13.46
N SER A 437 -4.42 -6.36 -12.70
CA SER A 437 -4.16 -6.60 -11.28
C SER A 437 -5.41 -6.59 -10.39
N GLU A 438 -6.48 -5.94 -10.85
CA GLU A 438 -7.76 -5.88 -10.13
C GLU A 438 -8.65 -7.06 -10.55
N PRO A 439 -8.92 -8.03 -9.63
CA PRO A 439 -9.62 -9.28 -9.99
C PRO A 439 -11.06 -9.03 -10.47
N TRP A 440 -11.62 -7.93 -10.00
CA TRP A 440 -12.89 -7.37 -10.38
C TRP A 440 -12.93 -7.02 -11.87
N ASN A 441 -11.96 -6.25 -12.38
CA ASN A 441 -11.87 -5.91 -13.80
C ASN A 441 -11.72 -7.18 -14.69
N LEU A 442 -11.01 -8.20 -14.20
CA LEU A 442 -10.89 -9.48 -14.91
C LEU A 442 -12.23 -10.24 -14.98
N LEU A 443 -12.99 -10.28 -13.87
CA LEU A 443 -14.34 -10.84 -13.85
C LEU A 443 -15.26 -10.08 -14.81
N ASP A 444 -15.08 -8.76 -14.88
CA ASP A 444 -15.86 -7.87 -15.70
C ASP A 444 -15.64 -8.12 -17.19
N PHE A 445 -14.38 -8.19 -17.61
CA PHE A 445 -13.96 -8.60 -18.95
C PHE A 445 -14.48 -10.01 -19.30
N SER A 446 -14.41 -10.95 -18.36
CA SER A 446 -14.87 -12.34 -18.56
C SER A 446 -16.39 -12.40 -18.81
N ILE A 447 -17.19 -11.67 -18.03
CA ILE A 447 -18.66 -11.59 -18.24
C ILE A 447 -18.99 -11.07 -19.63
N LEU A 448 -18.35 -9.99 -20.05
CA LEU A 448 -18.61 -9.37 -21.34
C LEU A 448 -18.17 -10.26 -22.50
N SER A 449 -17.03 -10.95 -22.35
CA SER A 449 -16.56 -11.95 -23.33
C SER A 449 -17.56 -13.10 -23.51
N ILE A 450 -18.14 -13.61 -22.41
CA ILE A 450 -19.15 -14.68 -22.46
C ILE A 450 -20.44 -14.18 -23.12
N PHE A 451 -20.92 -12.96 -22.78
CA PHE A 451 -22.09 -12.37 -23.45
C PHE A 451 -21.85 -12.19 -24.95
N MET A 452 -20.70 -11.65 -25.34
CA MET A 452 -20.35 -11.47 -26.75
C MET A 452 -20.32 -12.79 -27.49
N THR A 453 -19.68 -13.81 -26.93
CA THR A 453 -19.63 -15.14 -27.53
C THR A 453 -21.03 -15.76 -27.66
N SER A 454 -21.88 -15.60 -26.64
CA SER A 454 -23.26 -16.07 -26.67
C SER A 454 -24.10 -15.37 -27.76
N PHE A 455 -23.99 -14.05 -27.90
CA PHE A 455 -24.70 -13.30 -28.93
C PHE A 455 -24.18 -13.58 -30.34
N ILE A 456 -22.87 -13.76 -30.52
CA ILE A 456 -22.28 -14.17 -31.80
C ILE A 456 -22.79 -15.56 -32.19
N ALA A 457 -22.83 -16.52 -31.26
CA ALA A 457 -23.40 -17.85 -31.52
C ALA A 457 -24.89 -17.79 -31.90
N ARG A 458 -25.67 -16.91 -31.25
CA ARG A 458 -27.08 -16.66 -31.59
C ARG A 458 -27.23 -16.02 -32.97
N LEU A 459 -26.38 -15.04 -33.30
CA LEU A 459 -26.36 -14.40 -34.61
C LEU A 459 -26.03 -15.42 -35.72
N MET A 460 -25.06 -16.32 -35.48
CA MET A 460 -24.75 -17.42 -36.41
C MET A 460 -25.93 -18.37 -36.59
N ALA A 461 -26.61 -18.74 -35.50
CA ALA A 461 -27.81 -19.59 -35.57
C ALA A 461 -28.93 -18.92 -36.38
N PHE A 462 -29.15 -17.62 -36.15
CA PHE A 462 -30.11 -16.82 -36.91
C PHE A 462 -29.71 -16.72 -38.39
N TRP A 463 -28.44 -16.46 -38.69
CA TRP A 463 -27.93 -16.36 -40.06
C TRP A 463 -28.16 -17.66 -40.83
N HIS A 464 -27.82 -18.82 -40.24
CA HIS A 464 -28.08 -20.11 -40.87
C HIS A 464 -29.58 -20.37 -41.09
N ALA A 465 -30.42 -20.10 -40.09
CA ALA A 465 -31.87 -20.24 -40.23
C ALA A 465 -32.45 -19.31 -41.31
N TYR A 466 -31.96 -18.07 -41.39
CA TYR A 466 -32.35 -17.09 -42.40
C TYR A 466 -31.95 -17.56 -43.82
N THR A 467 -30.72 -18.02 -44.00
CA THR A 467 -30.27 -18.56 -45.31
C THR A 467 -31.09 -19.77 -45.75
N ALA A 468 -31.44 -20.67 -44.83
CA ALA A 468 -32.30 -21.80 -45.11
C ALA A 468 -33.74 -21.37 -45.47
N GLN A 469 -34.29 -20.37 -44.77
CA GLN A 469 -35.61 -19.82 -45.09
C GLN A 469 -35.62 -19.18 -46.48
N CYS A 470 -34.62 -18.36 -46.82
CA CYS A 470 -34.51 -17.74 -48.15
C CYS A 470 -34.41 -18.77 -49.29
N TYR A 471 -33.74 -19.90 -49.04
CA TYR A 471 -33.72 -21.00 -50.00
C TYR A 471 -35.11 -21.59 -50.21
N VAL A 472 -35.83 -21.87 -49.11
CA VAL A 472 -37.20 -22.42 -49.16
C VAL A 472 -38.14 -21.46 -49.89
N ASP A 473 -38.12 -20.18 -49.53
CA ASP A 473 -38.99 -19.14 -50.12
C ASP A 473 -38.75 -18.96 -51.63
N LYS A 474 -37.52 -19.21 -52.11
CA LYS A 474 -37.16 -19.10 -53.54
C LYS A 474 -37.59 -20.33 -54.35
N HIS A 475 -37.59 -21.50 -53.74
CA HIS A 475 -37.77 -22.78 -54.44
C HIS A 475 -39.15 -23.42 -54.25
N TYR A 476 -39.90 -23.04 -53.21
CA TYR A 476 -41.16 -23.69 -52.84
C TYR A 476 -42.22 -22.68 -52.38
N THR A 477 -43.48 -22.93 -52.73
CA THR A 477 -44.63 -22.11 -52.29
C THR A 477 -45.32 -22.67 -51.04
N ASP A 478 -45.33 -24.00 -50.86
CA ASP A 478 -45.92 -24.68 -49.68
C ASP A 478 -45.03 -25.84 -49.22
N LEU A 479 -44.73 -25.91 -47.91
CA LEU A 479 -43.78 -26.86 -47.30
C LEU A 479 -44.42 -28.20 -46.88
N SER A 480 -45.75 -28.33 -46.99
CA SER A 480 -46.50 -29.38 -46.28
C SER A 480 -46.36 -30.79 -46.84
N ASN A 481 -45.85 -30.99 -48.06
CA ASN A 481 -45.89 -32.29 -48.75
C ASN A 481 -44.65 -32.68 -49.60
N MET A 482 -43.45 -32.09 -49.39
CA MET A 482 -42.26 -32.43 -50.19
C MET A 482 -40.99 -32.71 -49.36
N THR A 483 -40.18 -33.66 -49.83
CA THR A 483 -38.90 -34.02 -49.21
C THR A 483 -37.83 -32.98 -49.55
N LEU A 484 -37.47 -32.17 -48.55
CA LEU A 484 -36.40 -31.18 -48.61
C LEU A 484 -35.01 -31.87 -48.67
N PRO A 485 -33.97 -31.17 -49.17
CA PRO A 485 -32.58 -31.58 -48.98
C PRO A 485 -32.28 -31.77 -47.49
N PHE A 486 -31.50 -32.80 -47.15
CA PHE A 486 -31.18 -33.19 -45.76
C PHE A 486 -30.62 -32.02 -44.92
N GLU A 487 -29.81 -31.16 -45.54
CA GLU A 487 -29.21 -29.97 -44.92
C GLU A 487 -30.27 -28.94 -44.47
N ILE A 488 -31.37 -28.82 -45.21
CA ILE A 488 -32.45 -27.86 -44.93
C ILE A 488 -33.50 -28.48 -44.01
N GLN A 489 -33.72 -29.79 -44.13
CA GLN A 489 -34.62 -30.55 -43.28
C GLN A 489 -34.24 -30.44 -41.79
N TYR A 490 -32.95 -30.31 -41.48
CA TYR A 490 -32.47 -30.08 -40.12
C TYR A 490 -33.15 -28.88 -39.44
N PHE A 491 -33.38 -27.77 -40.17
CA PHE A 491 -33.98 -26.55 -39.63
C PHE A 491 -35.49 -26.64 -39.37
N GLN A 492 -36.12 -27.77 -39.74
CA GLN A 492 -37.51 -28.07 -39.41
C GLN A 492 -37.63 -28.91 -38.11
N LEU A 493 -36.53 -29.50 -37.62
CA LEU A 493 -36.56 -30.43 -36.49
C LEU A 493 -36.86 -29.75 -35.15
N ALA A 494 -37.58 -30.48 -34.28
CA ALA A 494 -37.83 -30.12 -32.89
C ALA A 494 -36.57 -30.28 -32.01
N ARG A 495 -36.57 -29.66 -30.82
CA ARG A 495 -35.39 -29.51 -29.94
C ARG A 495 -34.69 -30.82 -29.57
N VAL A 496 -35.44 -31.91 -29.43
CA VAL A 496 -34.91 -33.25 -29.08
C VAL A 496 -33.93 -33.78 -30.13
N ASN A 497 -34.12 -33.39 -31.39
CA ASN A 497 -33.36 -33.92 -32.53
C ASN A 497 -32.27 -32.94 -33.01
N TRP A 498 -31.98 -31.89 -32.23
CA TRP A 498 -30.90 -30.96 -32.55
C TRP A 498 -29.54 -31.60 -32.31
N MET A 499 -28.54 -31.19 -33.09
CA MET A 499 -27.18 -31.65 -32.86
C MET A 499 -26.68 -31.16 -31.48
N PRO A 500 -25.92 -31.96 -30.71
CA PRO A 500 -25.42 -31.53 -29.40
C PRO A 500 -24.54 -30.27 -29.45
N SER A 501 -23.85 -30.03 -30.57
CA SER A 501 -22.98 -28.87 -30.80
C SER A 501 -23.68 -27.71 -31.52
N ASP A 502 -25.01 -27.70 -31.55
CA ASP A 502 -25.79 -26.68 -32.24
C ASP A 502 -25.54 -25.27 -31.64
N PRO A 503 -25.23 -24.23 -32.46
CA PRO A 503 -24.86 -22.90 -31.96
C PRO A 503 -25.90 -22.25 -31.03
N GLN A 504 -27.18 -22.59 -31.20
CA GLN A 504 -28.25 -22.12 -30.32
C GLN A 504 -28.13 -22.68 -28.89
N LEU A 505 -27.78 -23.97 -28.74
CA LEU A 505 -27.59 -24.59 -27.43
C LEU A 505 -26.37 -24.00 -26.73
N ILE A 506 -25.29 -23.77 -27.49
CA ILE A 506 -24.08 -23.11 -26.99
C ILE A 506 -24.40 -21.68 -26.54
N SER A 507 -25.17 -20.93 -27.34
CA SER A 507 -25.62 -19.58 -26.99
C SER A 507 -26.43 -19.58 -25.69
N GLU A 508 -27.43 -20.45 -25.55
CA GLU A 508 -28.27 -20.56 -24.35
C GLU A 508 -27.46 -20.95 -23.10
N GLY A 509 -26.53 -21.90 -23.23
CA GLY A 509 -25.64 -22.31 -22.14
C GLY A 509 -24.72 -21.18 -21.67
N LEU A 510 -24.04 -20.51 -22.60
CA LEU A 510 -23.17 -19.36 -22.27
C LEU A 510 -23.98 -18.16 -21.74
N TYR A 511 -25.18 -17.91 -22.27
CA TYR A 511 -26.06 -16.85 -21.79
C TYR A 511 -26.47 -17.09 -20.34
N ALA A 512 -26.84 -18.33 -19.97
CA ALA A 512 -27.19 -18.68 -18.60
C ALA A 512 -26.03 -18.44 -17.62
N ILE A 513 -24.81 -18.82 -18.00
CA ILE A 513 -23.60 -18.55 -17.21
C ILE A 513 -23.39 -17.03 -17.07
N ALA A 514 -23.51 -16.28 -18.16
CA ALA A 514 -23.37 -14.82 -18.15
C ALA A 514 -24.41 -14.13 -17.25
N VAL A 515 -25.65 -14.61 -17.23
CA VAL A 515 -26.71 -14.09 -16.34
C VAL A 515 -26.32 -14.29 -14.87
N VAL A 516 -25.87 -15.48 -14.48
CA VAL A 516 -25.45 -15.75 -13.09
C VAL A 516 -24.29 -14.84 -12.69
N LEU A 517 -23.26 -14.75 -13.53
CA LEU A 517 -22.11 -13.89 -13.26
C LEU A 517 -22.50 -12.40 -13.24
N SER A 518 -23.50 -11.98 -14.02
CA SER A 518 -23.99 -10.60 -14.00
C SER A 518 -24.58 -10.22 -12.64
N PHE A 519 -25.32 -11.11 -11.98
CA PHE A 519 -25.81 -10.84 -10.62
C PHE A 519 -24.68 -10.72 -9.60
N SER A 520 -23.56 -11.41 -9.80
CA SER A 520 -22.39 -11.29 -8.90
C SER A 520 -21.80 -9.88 -8.87
N ARG A 521 -21.97 -9.09 -9.95
CA ARG A 521 -21.51 -7.68 -10.01
C ARG A 521 -22.26 -6.75 -9.05
N ILE A 522 -23.35 -7.17 -8.41
CA ILE A 522 -23.98 -6.33 -7.36
C ILE A 522 -23.02 -6.05 -6.20
N ALA A 523 -22.02 -6.92 -6.01
CA ALA A 523 -20.94 -6.74 -5.04
C ALA A 523 -20.16 -5.44 -5.24
N TYR A 524 -20.10 -4.83 -6.43
CA TYR A 524 -19.42 -3.54 -6.63
C TYR A 524 -20.12 -2.36 -5.94
N ILE A 525 -21.43 -2.47 -5.71
CA ILE A 525 -22.25 -1.39 -5.17
C ILE A 525 -22.32 -1.49 -3.63
N LEU A 526 -22.15 -2.70 -3.09
CA LEU A 526 -22.20 -2.98 -1.65
C LEU A 526 -21.21 -2.17 -0.78
N PRO A 527 -19.97 -1.82 -1.19
CA PRO A 527 -19.04 -1.04 -0.38
C PRO A 527 -19.52 0.39 -0.11
N ALA A 528 -20.45 0.91 -0.91
CA ALA A 528 -20.99 2.24 -0.72
C ALA A 528 -21.87 2.35 0.53
N ASN A 529 -22.40 1.22 1.02
CA ASN A 529 -23.23 1.18 2.23
C ASN A 529 -22.41 0.86 3.48
N GLU A 530 -22.74 1.52 4.58
CA GLU A 530 -22.08 1.36 5.89
C GLU A 530 -22.28 -0.02 6.48
N SER A 531 -23.47 -0.62 6.34
CA SER A 531 -23.74 -1.93 6.94
C SER A 531 -23.21 -3.11 6.11
N PHE A 532 -23.11 -2.99 4.79
CA PHE A 532 -22.70 -4.10 3.91
C PHE A 532 -21.23 -4.03 3.50
N GLY A 533 -20.59 -2.86 3.56
CA GLY A 533 -19.23 -2.67 3.09
C GLY A 533 -18.19 -3.49 3.87
N PRO A 534 -18.08 -3.37 5.20
CA PRO A 534 -17.12 -4.15 5.99
C PRO A 534 -17.30 -5.67 5.82
N LEU A 535 -18.56 -6.13 5.75
CA LEU A 535 -18.90 -7.55 5.54
C LEU A 535 -18.40 -8.07 4.18
N GLN A 536 -18.51 -7.27 3.12
CA GLN A 536 -18.02 -7.67 1.81
C GLN A 536 -16.48 -7.71 1.76
N ILE A 537 -15.81 -6.71 2.35
CA ILE A 537 -14.34 -6.62 2.32
C ILE A 537 -13.70 -7.77 3.10
N SER A 538 -14.24 -8.12 4.26
CA SER A 538 -13.80 -9.28 5.05
C SER A 538 -14.02 -10.60 4.29
N LEU A 539 -15.19 -10.78 3.64
CA LEU A 539 -15.45 -11.96 2.80
C LEU A 539 -14.48 -12.07 1.61
N GLY A 540 -14.21 -10.96 0.91
CA GLY A 540 -13.28 -10.97 -0.23
C GLY A 540 -11.84 -11.35 0.14
N ARG A 541 -11.42 -11.09 1.39
CA ARG A 541 -10.08 -11.40 1.88
C ARG A 541 -9.94 -12.82 2.42
N THR A 542 -10.92 -13.26 3.18
CA THR A 542 -10.97 -14.66 3.63
C THR A 542 -10.94 -15.62 2.43
N VAL A 543 -11.59 -15.27 1.31
CA VAL A 543 -11.48 -16.03 0.04
C VAL A 543 -10.04 -16.14 -0.47
N LYS A 544 -9.21 -15.09 -0.35
CA LYS A 544 -7.79 -15.16 -0.76
C LYS A 544 -6.98 -16.14 0.10
N ASP A 545 -7.29 -16.24 1.39
CA ASP A 545 -6.64 -17.19 2.28
C ASP A 545 -7.13 -18.62 2.05
N ILE A 546 -8.42 -18.80 1.74
CA ILE A 546 -8.98 -20.10 1.31
C ILE A 546 -8.21 -20.65 0.10
N PHE A 547 -7.86 -19.82 -0.89
CA PHE A 547 -7.13 -20.28 -2.07
C PHE A 547 -5.76 -20.90 -1.76
N LYS A 548 -5.04 -20.41 -0.73
CA LYS A 548 -3.77 -21.00 -0.30
C LYS A 548 -3.97 -22.43 0.20
N PHE A 549 -5.04 -22.67 0.96
CA PHE A 549 -5.39 -24.00 1.47
C PHE A 549 -5.95 -24.92 0.39
N MET A 550 -6.68 -24.38 -0.59
CA MET A 550 -7.23 -25.15 -1.71
C MET A 550 -6.17 -25.91 -2.52
N VAL A 551 -4.90 -25.48 -2.50
CA VAL A 551 -3.79 -26.21 -3.13
C VAL A 551 -3.60 -27.60 -2.51
N ILE A 552 -3.62 -27.69 -1.17
CA ILE A 552 -3.51 -28.97 -0.45
C ILE A 552 -4.74 -29.83 -0.74
N PHE A 553 -5.92 -29.21 -0.71
CA PHE A 553 -7.19 -29.86 -1.00
C PHE A 553 -7.21 -30.50 -2.41
N ILE A 554 -6.82 -29.75 -3.45
CA ILE A 554 -6.76 -30.22 -4.83
C ILE A 554 -5.73 -31.34 -4.99
N THR A 555 -4.58 -31.25 -4.30
CA THR A 555 -3.53 -32.29 -4.36
C THR A 555 -4.05 -33.62 -3.84
N VAL A 556 -4.72 -33.63 -2.68
CA VAL A 556 -5.32 -34.84 -2.11
C VAL A 556 -6.46 -35.34 -3.00
N PHE A 557 -7.32 -34.44 -3.48
CA PHE A 557 -8.42 -34.77 -4.37
C PHE A 557 -7.96 -35.49 -5.64
N VAL A 558 -6.94 -34.96 -6.33
CA VAL A 558 -6.39 -35.56 -7.55
C VAL A 558 -5.73 -36.91 -7.27
N ALA A 559 -5.02 -37.05 -6.15
CA ALA A 559 -4.39 -38.33 -5.77
C ALA A 559 -5.43 -39.46 -5.61
N PHE A 560 -6.53 -39.20 -4.90
CA PHE A 560 -7.62 -40.16 -4.76
C PHE A 560 -8.40 -40.37 -6.07
N MET A 561 -8.61 -39.32 -6.87
CA MET A 561 -9.25 -39.44 -8.19
C MET A 561 -8.50 -40.39 -9.11
N VAL A 562 -7.18 -40.21 -9.25
CA VAL A 562 -6.34 -41.08 -10.07
C VAL A 562 -6.24 -42.48 -9.46
N GLY A 563 -6.16 -42.59 -8.13
CA GLY A 563 -6.17 -43.88 -7.43
C GLY A 563 -7.44 -44.70 -7.70
N MET A 564 -8.61 -44.07 -7.58
CA MET A 564 -9.91 -44.71 -7.85
C MET A 564 -10.10 -45.02 -9.34
N PHE A 565 -9.69 -44.10 -10.23
CA PHE A 565 -9.70 -44.35 -11.67
C PHE A 565 -8.85 -45.57 -12.05
N ASN A 566 -7.60 -45.64 -11.58
CA ASN A 566 -6.70 -46.76 -11.87
C ASN A 566 -7.22 -48.10 -11.31
N LEU A 567 -7.98 -48.06 -10.21
CA LEU A 567 -8.60 -49.25 -9.64
C LEU A 567 -9.78 -49.76 -10.48
N TYR A 568 -10.61 -48.85 -11.01
CA TYR A 568 -11.88 -49.17 -11.64
C TYR A 568 -11.91 -49.04 -13.17
N SER A 569 -10.85 -48.55 -13.82
CA SER A 569 -10.78 -48.32 -15.28
C SER A 569 -11.07 -49.58 -16.10
N TYR A 570 -10.66 -50.75 -15.60
CA TYR A 570 -10.86 -52.04 -16.29
C TYR A 570 -12.26 -52.64 -16.10
N TYR A 571 -13.11 -52.03 -15.27
CA TYR A 571 -14.43 -52.55 -14.90
C TYR A 571 -15.59 -51.84 -15.62
N LEU A 572 -15.32 -51.22 -16.77
CA LEU A 572 -16.35 -50.60 -17.61
C LEU A 572 -17.40 -51.64 -18.03
N GLY A 573 -18.69 -51.36 -17.78
CA GLY A 573 -19.80 -52.28 -18.06
C GLY A 573 -19.99 -53.41 -17.03
N ALA A 574 -19.09 -53.52 -16.05
CA ALA A 574 -19.15 -54.52 -14.98
C ALA A 574 -19.55 -53.95 -13.61
N LYS A 575 -19.93 -52.67 -13.55
CA LYS A 575 -20.35 -51.97 -12.33
C LYS A 575 -21.84 -51.64 -12.36
N TYR A 576 -22.40 -51.34 -11.19
CA TYR A 576 -23.79 -50.88 -11.07
C TYR A 576 -24.00 -49.49 -11.71
N ASN A 577 -23.03 -48.58 -11.52
CA ASN A 577 -22.99 -47.25 -12.14
C ASN A 577 -21.63 -47.05 -12.83
N ASP A 578 -21.56 -46.17 -13.84
CA ASP A 578 -20.33 -45.82 -14.58
C ASP A 578 -19.28 -45.03 -13.76
N ALA A 579 -19.52 -44.87 -12.46
CA ALA A 579 -18.63 -44.21 -11.53
C ALA A 579 -17.22 -44.81 -11.53
N PHE A 580 -16.21 -43.94 -11.49
CA PHE A 580 -14.78 -44.29 -11.44
C PHE A 580 -14.20 -44.98 -12.69
N THR A 581 -14.98 -45.17 -13.76
CA THR A 581 -14.52 -45.87 -14.97
C THR A 581 -13.70 -44.98 -15.90
N THR A 582 -14.08 -43.70 -15.98
CA THR A 582 -13.36 -42.64 -16.70
C THR A 582 -12.85 -41.59 -15.71
N LEU A 583 -11.84 -40.80 -16.10
CA LEU A 583 -11.35 -39.70 -15.26
C LEU A 583 -12.45 -38.66 -14.99
N GLU A 584 -13.31 -38.38 -15.97
CA GLU A 584 -14.42 -37.42 -15.82
C GLU A 584 -15.48 -37.92 -14.83
N GLU A 585 -15.91 -39.18 -14.92
CA GLU A 585 -16.88 -39.74 -13.99
C GLU A 585 -16.27 -39.95 -12.59
N SER A 586 -14.96 -40.26 -12.51
CA SER A 586 -14.22 -40.28 -11.25
C SER A 586 -14.22 -38.90 -10.58
N PHE A 587 -13.98 -37.84 -11.37
CA PHE A 587 -14.04 -36.46 -10.90
C PHE A 587 -15.45 -36.12 -10.37
N LYS A 588 -16.50 -36.38 -11.15
CA LYS A 588 -17.89 -36.08 -10.77
C LYS A 588 -18.28 -36.78 -9.46
N THR A 589 -17.99 -38.08 -9.36
CA THR A 589 -18.38 -38.90 -8.21
C THR A 589 -17.66 -38.50 -6.93
N LEU A 590 -16.34 -38.23 -6.97
CA LEU A 590 -15.61 -37.71 -5.82
C LEU A 590 -16.03 -36.28 -5.47
N PHE A 591 -16.25 -35.42 -6.47
CA PHE A 591 -16.68 -34.04 -6.23
C PHE A 591 -18.02 -34.00 -5.46
N TRP A 592 -19.01 -34.77 -5.91
CA TRP A 592 -20.31 -34.86 -5.24
C TRP A 592 -20.24 -35.60 -3.89
N ALA A 593 -19.22 -36.43 -3.66
CA ALA A 593 -19.00 -37.08 -2.37
C ALA A 593 -18.65 -36.09 -1.26
N ILE A 594 -17.94 -34.99 -1.56
CA ILE A 594 -17.64 -33.92 -0.58
C ILE A 594 -18.92 -33.35 0.03
N PHE A 595 -19.99 -33.26 -0.76
CA PHE A 595 -21.29 -32.75 -0.34
C PHE A 595 -22.26 -33.84 0.16
N GLY A 596 -21.82 -35.10 0.22
CA GLY A 596 -22.66 -36.23 0.63
C GLY A 596 -23.72 -36.65 -0.40
N LEU A 597 -23.62 -36.20 -1.65
CA LEU A 597 -24.57 -36.53 -2.73
C LEU A 597 -24.16 -37.76 -3.56
N SER A 598 -22.99 -38.34 -3.28
CA SER A 598 -22.49 -39.54 -3.96
C SER A 598 -23.00 -40.82 -3.30
N GLU A 599 -23.50 -41.74 -4.12
CA GLU A 599 -24.00 -43.04 -3.65
C GLU A 599 -22.87 -44.01 -3.31
N VAL A 600 -22.99 -44.73 -2.19
CA VAL A 600 -22.06 -45.81 -1.80
C VAL A 600 -22.10 -46.99 -2.80
N LYS A 601 -23.21 -47.15 -3.53
CA LYS A 601 -23.38 -48.15 -4.59
C LYS A 601 -22.45 -47.93 -5.79
N SER A 602 -21.83 -46.75 -5.90
CA SER A 602 -20.84 -46.44 -6.94
C SER A 602 -19.55 -47.29 -6.86
N VAL A 603 -19.28 -47.91 -5.71
CA VAL A 603 -18.09 -48.75 -5.44
C VAL A 603 -18.37 -50.23 -5.78
N VAL A 604 -19.64 -50.64 -5.78
CA VAL A 604 -20.08 -52.02 -5.99
C VAL A 604 -19.82 -52.45 -7.44
N ILE A 605 -19.28 -53.66 -7.60
CA ILE A 605 -19.03 -54.32 -8.88
C ILE A 605 -20.00 -55.49 -9.02
N ASN A 606 -20.51 -55.74 -10.21
CA ASN A 606 -21.41 -56.86 -10.50
C ASN A 606 -20.66 -58.20 -10.68
N ILE A 607 -19.33 -58.21 -10.50
CA ILE A 607 -18.45 -59.38 -10.62
C ILE A 607 -17.93 -59.74 -9.23
N ASP A 608 -17.73 -61.03 -8.95
CA ASP A 608 -17.21 -61.58 -7.67
C ASP A 608 -15.75 -61.21 -7.33
N HIS A 609 -15.23 -60.08 -7.83
CA HIS A 609 -13.90 -59.54 -7.50
C HIS A 609 -13.95 -58.75 -6.18
N LYS A 610 -14.33 -59.44 -5.10
CA LYS A 610 -14.56 -58.86 -3.76
C LYS A 610 -13.34 -58.13 -3.18
N PHE A 611 -12.13 -58.53 -3.55
CA PHE A 611 -10.91 -57.83 -3.13
C PHE A 611 -10.88 -56.38 -3.63
N ILE A 612 -11.18 -56.16 -4.91
CA ILE A 612 -11.15 -54.82 -5.51
C ILE A 612 -12.28 -53.96 -4.96
N GLU A 613 -13.46 -54.55 -4.77
CA GLU A 613 -14.59 -53.90 -4.10
C GLU A 613 -14.22 -53.45 -2.67
N ASN A 614 -13.59 -54.32 -1.88
CA ASN A 614 -13.12 -53.98 -0.53
C ASN A 614 -12.06 -52.87 -0.54
N ILE A 615 -11.09 -52.91 -1.46
CA ILE A 615 -10.10 -51.84 -1.60
C ILE A 615 -10.76 -50.52 -1.99
N GLY A 616 -11.74 -50.54 -2.89
CA GLY A 616 -12.52 -49.37 -3.25
C GLY A 616 -13.31 -48.79 -2.07
N TYR A 617 -13.92 -49.64 -1.23
CA TYR A 617 -14.59 -49.19 0.00
C TYR A 617 -13.62 -48.53 0.96
N VAL A 618 -12.41 -49.10 1.13
CA VAL A 618 -11.39 -48.53 2.00
C VAL A 618 -10.90 -47.19 1.45
N LEU A 619 -10.53 -47.11 0.17
CA LEU A 619 -10.06 -45.87 -0.45
C LEU A 619 -11.11 -44.77 -0.40
N TYR A 620 -12.37 -45.09 -0.74
CA TYR A 620 -13.48 -44.15 -0.68
C TYR A 620 -13.82 -43.72 0.76
N GLY A 621 -13.73 -44.63 1.73
CA GLY A 621 -13.92 -44.33 3.14
C GLY A 621 -12.82 -43.41 3.70
N VAL A 622 -11.56 -43.74 3.41
CA VAL A 622 -10.40 -42.92 3.81
C VAL A 622 -10.46 -41.54 3.14
N TYR A 623 -10.84 -41.47 1.87
CA TYR A 623 -11.09 -40.20 1.18
C TYR A 623 -12.11 -39.35 1.93
N ASN A 624 -13.28 -39.90 2.29
CA ASN A 624 -14.30 -39.14 3.01
C ASN A 624 -13.83 -38.68 4.40
N ILE A 625 -13.08 -39.52 5.14
CA ILE A 625 -12.50 -39.12 6.43
C ILE A 625 -11.53 -37.95 6.25
N ILE A 626 -10.60 -38.05 5.30
CA ILE A 626 -9.59 -37.00 5.07
C ILE A 626 -10.25 -35.72 4.54
N MET A 627 -11.08 -35.81 3.51
CA MET A 627 -11.65 -34.64 2.85
C MET A 627 -12.72 -33.95 3.70
N VAL A 628 -13.66 -34.72 4.25
CA VAL A 628 -14.83 -34.15 4.95
C VAL A 628 -14.54 -33.93 6.43
N ILE A 629 -13.88 -34.86 7.12
CA ILE A 629 -13.66 -34.71 8.57
C ILE A 629 -12.42 -33.88 8.86
N VAL A 630 -11.31 -34.10 8.15
CA VAL A 630 -10.07 -33.37 8.44
C VAL A 630 -10.04 -32.04 7.70
N LEU A 631 -10.03 -32.06 6.37
CA LEU A 631 -9.75 -30.86 5.58
C LEU A 631 -10.87 -29.83 5.65
N LEU A 632 -12.15 -30.23 5.66
CA LEU A 632 -13.26 -29.28 5.81
C LEU A 632 -13.26 -28.59 7.20
N ASN A 633 -13.04 -29.35 8.28
CA ASN A 633 -12.98 -28.79 9.62
C ASN A 633 -11.76 -27.88 9.81
N MET A 634 -10.60 -28.24 9.23
CA MET A 634 -9.44 -27.36 9.21
C MET A 634 -9.70 -26.08 8.40
N LEU A 635 -10.40 -26.18 7.26
CA LEU A 635 -10.79 -25.01 6.46
C LEU A 635 -11.71 -24.07 7.26
N ILE A 636 -12.68 -24.60 8.00
CA ILE A 636 -13.58 -23.81 8.85
C ILE A 636 -12.78 -23.12 9.98
N ALA A 637 -11.86 -23.85 10.63
CA ALA A 637 -11.02 -23.29 11.69
C ALA A 637 -10.12 -22.15 11.18
N MET A 638 -9.46 -22.36 10.03
CA MET A 638 -8.64 -21.34 9.36
C MET A 638 -9.49 -20.13 8.95
N PHE A 639 -10.68 -20.36 8.39
CA PHE A 639 -11.60 -19.28 8.02
C PHE A 639 -11.97 -18.41 9.22
N ASN A 640 -12.29 -19.02 10.37
CA ASN A 640 -12.64 -18.27 11.58
C ASN A 640 -11.47 -17.45 12.13
N SER A 641 -10.26 -18.03 12.17
CA SER A 641 -9.06 -17.31 12.63
C SER A 641 -8.72 -16.14 11.70
N SER A 642 -8.74 -16.35 10.39
CA SER A 642 -8.49 -15.29 9.42
C SER A 642 -9.58 -14.22 9.44
N PHE A 643 -10.86 -14.59 9.61
CA PHE A 643 -11.95 -13.63 9.70
C PHE A 643 -11.80 -12.71 10.92
N GLN A 644 -11.42 -13.25 12.09
CA GLN A 644 -11.20 -12.44 13.30
C GLN A 644 -10.07 -11.42 13.12
N GLU A 645 -8.91 -11.83 12.58
CA GLU A 645 -7.79 -10.93 12.33
C GLU A 645 -8.15 -9.80 11.34
N ILE A 646 -8.98 -10.12 10.33
CA ILE A 646 -9.42 -9.14 9.32
C ILE A 646 -10.54 -8.24 9.86
N GLU A 647 -11.35 -8.71 10.81
CA GLU A 647 -12.46 -7.94 11.38
C GLU A 647 -11.95 -6.72 12.17
N ASP A 648 -10.84 -6.87 12.90
CA ASP A 648 -10.23 -5.81 13.73
C ASP A 648 -9.88 -4.55 12.92
N ASP A 649 -9.41 -4.72 11.67
CA ASP A 649 -9.06 -3.62 10.76
C ASP A 649 -10.18 -3.27 9.75
N SER A 650 -11.32 -3.98 9.78
CA SER A 650 -12.32 -3.95 8.70
C SER A 650 -12.88 -2.56 8.36
N ASP A 651 -13.05 -1.68 9.34
CA ASP A 651 -13.55 -0.31 9.13
C ASP A 651 -12.55 0.56 8.36
N VAL A 652 -11.26 0.49 8.69
CA VAL A 652 -10.19 1.22 7.98
C VAL A 652 -10.16 0.80 6.52
N GLU A 653 -10.32 -0.49 6.28
CA GLU A 653 -10.24 -1.07 4.95
C GLU A 653 -11.49 -0.83 4.12
N TRP A 654 -12.66 -0.87 4.75
CA TRP A 654 -13.89 -0.45 4.13
C TRP A 654 -13.83 1.02 3.73
N LYS A 655 -13.38 1.93 4.61
CA LYS A 655 -13.22 3.35 4.29
C LYS A 655 -12.23 3.59 3.15
N PHE A 656 -11.15 2.80 3.09
CA PHE A 656 -10.20 2.83 1.97
C PHE A 656 -10.87 2.38 0.65
N ALA A 657 -11.55 1.22 0.65
CA ALA A 657 -12.26 0.71 -0.53
C ALA A 657 -13.35 1.68 -1.00
N ARG A 658 -14.10 2.27 -0.06
CA ARG A 658 -15.11 3.30 -0.32
C ARG A 658 -14.50 4.56 -0.93
N ALA A 659 -13.34 5.00 -0.44
CA ALA A 659 -12.64 6.15 -1.02
C ALA A 659 -12.12 5.87 -2.44
N LYS A 660 -11.60 4.66 -2.69
CA LYS A 660 -11.22 4.20 -4.04
C LYS A 660 -12.43 4.24 -4.99
N LEU A 661 -13.58 3.73 -4.54
CA LEU A 661 -14.84 3.80 -5.28
C LEU A 661 -15.29 5.25 -5.54
N TRP A 662 -15.17 6.16 -4.57
CA TRP A 662 -15.59 7.55 -4.79
C TRP A 662 -14.71 8.30 -5.78
N LEU A 663 -13.41 8.03 -5.77
CA LEU A 663 -12.44 8.69 -6.65
C LEU A 663 -12.67 8.38 -8.13
N SER A 664 -13.15 7.19 -8.48
CA SER A 664 -13.50 6.87 -9.87
C SER A 664 -14.61 7.77 -10.42
N TYR A 665 -15.51 8.28 -9.56
CA TYR A 665 -16.59 9.20 -9.96
C TYR A 665 -16.24 10.69 -9.83
N PHE A 666 -15.08 11.03 -9.24
CA PHE A 666 -14.64 12.42 -9.11
C PHE A 666 -14.14 12.99 -10.43
N GLU A 667 -13.59 12.15 -11.31
CA GLU A 667 -13.11 12.55 -12.62
C GLU A 667 -14.26 12.97 -13.54
N TYR A 668 -13.98 13.90 -14.47
CA TYR A 668 -15.01 14.45 -15.36
C TYR A 668 -15.46 13.47 -16.47
N GLY A 669 -14.84 12.30 -16.59
CA GLY A 669 -15.23 11.24 -17.54
C GLY A 669 -16.48 10.46 -17.11
N GLY A 670 -17.14 9.82 -18.08
CA GLY A 670 -18.14 8.75 -17.83
C GLY A 670 -19.44 9.22 -17.16
N THR A 671 -19.91 10.43 -17.47
CA THR A 671 -21.08 11.01 -16.82
C THR A 671 -22.40 10.33 -17.18
N LEU A 672 -22.50 9.76 -18.38
CA LEU A 672 -23.69 9.05 -18.85
C LEU A 672 -23.59 7.55 -18.54
N PRO A 673 -24.60 6.96 -17.88
CA PRO A 673 -24.63 5.52 -17.65
C PRO A 673 -24.98 4.76 -18.93
N VAL A 674 -24.60 3.49 -18.99
CA VAL A 674 -25.04 2.56 -20.03
C VAL A 674 -26.58 2.51 -20.04
N PRO A 675 -27.28 2.44 -21.20
CA PRO A 675 -26.78 2.36 -22.57
C PRO A 675 -26.53 3.75 -23.20
N PHE A 676 -26.85 4.82 -22.49
CA PHE A 676 -26.82 6.20 -23.02
C PHE A 676 -25.41 6.71 -23.33
N ASN A 677 -24.36 6.03 -22.81
CA ASN A 677 -22.96 6.29 -23.16
C ASN A 677 -22.66 6.10 -24.67
N LEU A 678 -23.46 5.30 -25.39
CA LEU A 678 -23.28 5.08 -26.83
C LEU A 678 -23.60 6.30 -27.69
N VAL A 679 -24.33 7.28 -27.15
CA VAL A 679 -24.63 8.51 -27.88
C VAL A 679 -23.48 9.50 -27.63
N PRO A 680 -22.59 9.72 -28.63
CA PRO A 680 -21.48 10.64 -28.44
C PRO A 680 -22.00 12.05 -28.20
N ASN A 681 -21.34 12.78 -27.29
CA ASN A 681 -21.65 14.19 -27.10
C ASN A 681 -21.20 14.99 -28.35
N PRO A 682 -21.86 16.10 -28.69
CA PRO A 682 -21.52 16.87 -29.89
C PRO A 682 -20.06 17.35 -29.93
N THR A 683 -19.46 17.61 -28.77
CA THR A 683 -18.06 18.07 -28.63
C THR A 683 -17.03 16.96 -28.88
N SER A 684 -17.33 15.71 -28.53
CA SER A 684 -16.52 14.52 -28.79
C SER A 684 -16.58 14.14 -30.26
N ILE A 685 -17.71 14.34 -30.93
CA ILE A 685 -17.79 14.15 -32.40
C ILE A 685 -16.89 15.18 -33.09
N ILE A 686 -16.94 16.45 -32.68
CA ILE A 686 -16.11 17.51 -33.28
C ILE A 686 -14.61 17.25 -33.05
N SER A 687 -14.21 16.89 -31.82
CA SER A 687 -12.81 16.56 -31.51
C SER A 687 -12.34 15.26 -32.15
N PHE A 688 -13.19 14.23 -32.25
CA PHE A 688 -12.88 13.00 -32.98
C PHE A 688 -12.75 13.25 -34.49
N MET A 689 -13.60 14.08 -35.08
CA MET A 689 -13.50 14.48 -36.49
C MET A 689 -12.26 15.36 -36.75
N LEU A 690 -11.88 16.23 -35.81
CA LEU A 690 -10.62 16.98 -35.87
C LEU A 690 -9.40 16.07 -35.72
N GLY A 691 -9.44 15.08 -34.81
CA GLY A 691 -8.38 14.09 -34.62
C GLY A 691 -8.21 13.16 -35.81
N ILE A 692 -9.31 12.68 -36.41
CA ILE A 692 -9.30 11.94 -37.68
C ILE A 692 -8.78 12.82 -38.80
N ARG A 693 -9.17 14.11 -38.85
CA ARG A 693 -8.65 15.04 -39.86
C ARG A 693 -7.15 15.27 -39.70
N GLN A 694 -6.63 15.31 -38.48
CA GLN A 694 -5.20 15.43 -38.20
C GLN A 694 -4.46 14.12 -38.56
N PHE A 695 -5.05 12.96 -38.25
CA PHE A 695 -4.50 11.65 -38.60
C PHE A 695 -4.55 11.33 -40.11
N LEU A 696 -5.56 11.82 -40.83
CA LEU A 696 -5.68 11.68 -42.29
C LEU A 696 -4.81 12.68 -43.08
N TRP A 697 -4.39 13.79 -42.47
CA TRP A 697 -3.54 14.80 -43.14
C TRP A 697 -2.05 14.64 -42.89
N ASP A 698 -1.64 13.77 -41.95
CA ASP A 698 -0.24 13.35 -41.80
C ASP A 698 0.14 12.31 -42.86
N VAL A 699 0.18 12.76 -44.12
CA VAL A 699 0.99 12.15 -45.17
C VAL A 699 2.37 12.83 -45.15
N PRO A 700 3.48 12.08 -45.10
CA PRO A 700 4.81 12.68 -44.96
C PRO A 700 5.21 13.36 -46.28
N GLN A 701 5.13 14.69 -46.34
CA GLN A 701 5.84 15.47 -47.36
C GLN A 701 7.15 16.00 -46.78
N GLY A 702 8.24 15.60 -47.43
CA GLY A 702 9.60 15.93 -47.06
C GLY A 702 9.90 17.43 -47.08
N LYS A 703 10.79 17.80 -46.15
CA LYS A 703 11.68 18.97 -46.10
C LYS A 703 11.43 20.10 -47.12
N GLY A 704 11.01 21.25 -46.59
CA GLY A 704 11.56 22.54 -47.02
C GLY A 704 10.57 23.68 -47.23
N LYS A 705 10.29 24.47 -46.18
CA LYS A 705 10.37 25.95 -46.12
C LYS A 705 9.52 26.48 -44.95
N GLY A 706 10.13 27.37 -44.16
CA GLY A 706 9.58 27.89 -42.91
C GLY A 706 8.32 28.74 -43.07
N ASN A 707 7.44 28.63 -42.08
CA ASN A 707 6.24 29.44 -41.92
C ASN A 707 6.52 30.62 -40.97
N PRO A 708 5.89 31.81 -41.17
CA PRO A 708 6.12 32.99 -40.35
C PRO A 708 5.38 32.99 -38.99
N ASN A 709 4.70 31.89 -38.64
CA ASN A 709 3.94 31.79 -37.38
C ASN A 709 4.77 31.32 -36.18
N ASP A 710 5.89 30.63 -36.43
CA ASP A 710 6.82 30.22 -35.36
C ASP A 710 7.54 31.42 -34.74
N GLU A 711 7.68 32.53 -35.49
CA GLU A 711 8.31 33.76 -35.00
C GLU A 711 7.38 34.55 -34.06
N MET A 712 6.05 34.37 -34.16
CA MET A 712 5.07 35.00 -33.26
C MET A 712 4.92 34.21 -31.96
N GLU A 713 4.94 32.87 -32.03
CA GLU A 713 4.97 31.98 -30.87
C GLU A 713 6.29 32.08 -30.10
N LEU A 714 7.43 32.10 -30.80
CA LEU A 714 8.75 32.27 -30.17
C LEU A 714 8.92 33.66 -29.54
N ASN A 715 8.33 34.72 -30.12
CA ASN A 715 8.31 36.05 -29.48
C ASN A 715 7.35 36.14 -28.29
N LYS A 716 6.30 35.31 -28.25
CA LYS A 716 5.37 35.21 -27.11
C LYS A 716 6.03 34.44 -25.95
N VAL A 717 6.70 33.34 -26.27
CA VAL A 717 7.54 32.56 -25.35
C VAL A 717 8.74 33.38 -24.86
N ARG A 718 9.38 34.19 -25.73
CA ARG A 718 10.49 35.08 -25.34
C ARG A 718 10.04 36.26 -24.47
N LYS A 719 8.83 36.79 -24.71
CA LYS A 719 8.20 37.77 -23.80
C LYS A 719 7.77 37.14 -22.48
N GLN A 720 7.36 35.87 -22.47
CA GLN A 720 7.08 35.13 -21.23
C GLN A 720 8.36 34.82 -20.45
N LEU A 721 9.44 34.38 -21.11
CA LEU A 721 10.76 34.18 -20.50
C LEU A 721 11.36 35.49 -19.97
N GLN A 722 11.22 36.61 -20.70
CA GLN A 722 11.66 37.93 -20.20
C GLN A 722 10.79 38.48 -19.05
N GLN A 723 9.58 37.95 -18.85
CA GLN A 723 8.69 38.33 -17.75
C GLN A 723 8.85 37.40 -16.54
N GLU A 724 9.32 36.15 -16.76
CA GLU A 724 9.84 35.26 -15.72
C GLU A 724 11.16 35.78 -15.15
N ASP A 725 12.11 36.23 -15.98
CA ASP A 725 13.38 36.79 -15.49
C ASP A 725 13.24 38.10 -14.68
N LEU A 726 12.11 38.81 -14.81
CA LEU A 726 11.80 40.02 -14.02
C LEU A 726 10.89 39.75 -12.79
N SER A 727 10.36 38.53 -12.63
CA SER A 727 9.54 38.13 -11.47
C SER A 727 10.24 37.13 -10.55
N VAL A 728 11.43 36.64 -10.92
CA VAL A 728 12.29 35.79 -10.09
C VAL A 728 12.94 36.57 -8.91
N GLU A 729 12.96 37.90 -8.92
CA GLU A 729 13.46 38.71 -7.80
C GLU A 729 12.40 39.00 -6.70
N GLU A 730 11.13 38.62 -6.87
CA GLU A 730 10.04 38.99 -5.94
C GLU A 730 9.45 37.82 -5.11
N SER A 731 9.95 36.59 -5.23
CA SER A 731 9.45 35.42 -4.47
C SER A 731 10.43 34.87 -3.42
N LEU A 732 11.24 35.73 -2.79
CA LEU A 732 12.14 35.36 -1.68
C LEU A 732 11.41 34.99 -0.35
N GLY A 733 10.09 34.75 -0.40
CA GLY A 733 9.27 34.40 0.75
C GLY A 733 8.75 32.95 0.66
N PRO A 734 8.71 32.19 1.78
CA PRO A 734 8.22 30.82 1.75
C PRO A 734 6.78 30.76 1.27
N THR A 735 6.48 29.79 0.40
CA THR A 735 5.14 29.61 -0.17
C THR A 735 4.11 29.39 0.94
N ARG A 736 2.83 29.66 0.64
CA ARG A 736 1.76 29.50 1.65
C ARG A 736 1.71 28.06 2.19
N HIS A 737 1.99 27.08 1.35
CA HIS A 737 2.07 25.67 1.70
C HIS A 737 3.26 25.36 2.61
N GLN A 738 4.47 25.86 2.30
CA GLN A 738 5.65 25.71 3.17
C GLN A 738 5.39 26.26 4.58
N LYS A 739 4.70 27.42 4.68
CA LYS A 739 4.28 27.98 5.98
C LYS A 739 3.28 27.08 6.73
N ILE A 740 2.41 26.36 6.02
CA ILE A 740 1.50 25.39 6.62
C ILE A 740 2.29 24.15 7.10
N MET A 741 3.15 23.61 6.26
CA MET A 741 3.97 22.43 6.59
C MET A 741 4.89 22.69 7.78
N ASN A 742 5.61 23.82 7.82
CA ASN A 742 6.45 24.18 8.97
C ASN A 742 5.66 24.29 10.28
N ARG A 743 4.41 24.79 10.23
CA ARG A 743 3.54 24.84 11.41
C ARG A 743 3.11 23.43 11.86
N LEU A 744 2.80 22.54 10.92
CA LEU A 744 2.40 21.16 11.22
C LEU A 744 3.56 20.35 11.78
N ILE A 745 4.74 20.43 11.15
CA ILE A 745 5.97 19.77 11.61
C ILE A 745 6.31 20.25 13.03
N LYS A 746 6.27 21.56 13.29
CA LYS A 746 6.51 22.09 14.63
C LYS A 746 5.53 21.53 15.67
N ARG A 747 4.24 21.44 15.33
CA ARG A 747 3.25 20.81 16.23
C ARG A 747 3.53 19.33 16.44
N TYR A 748 3.99 18.63 15.40
CA TYR A 748 4.31 17.21 15.45
C TYR A 748 5.49 16.94 16.38
N ILE A 749 6.60 17.67 16.22
CA ILE A 749 7.78 17.53 17.06
C ILE A 749 7.42 17.81 18.52
N LEU A 750 6.70 18.91 18.80
CA LEU A 750 6.28 19.24 20.16
C LEU A 750 5.33 18.20 20.79
N LYS A 751 4.48 17.57 19.98
CA LYS A 751 3.63 16.47 20.44
C LYS A 751 4.47 15.23 20.72
N ALA A 752 5.35 14.85 19.80
CA ALA A 752 6.20 13.67 19.94
C ALA A 752 7.15 13.77 21.16
N GLN A 753 7.71 14.96 21.42
CA GLN A 753 8.49 15.21 22.64
C GLN A 753 7.63 15.04 23.90
N ARG A 754 6.43 15.63 23.92
CA ARG A 754 5.52 15.48 25.06
C ARG A 754 5.06 14.04 25.28
N ASP A 755 4.81 13.30 24.20
CA ASP A 755 4.39 11.90 24.29
C ASP A 755 5.54 11.06 24.88
N LYS A 756 6.79 11.34 24.48
CA LYS A 756 8.01 10.73 25.07
C LYS A 756 8.18 11.09 26.55
N ASP A 757 7.94 12.34 26.95
CA ASP A 757 8.04 12.77 28.36
C ASP A 757 6.99 12.10 29.27
N ASN A 758 5.89 11.58 28.69
CA ASN A 758 4.85 10.88 29.43
C ASN A 758 5.10 9.36 29.51
N ASP A 759 6.11 8.83 28.82
CA ASP A 759 6.48 7.41 28.90
C ASP A 759 7.09 7.07 30.28
N GLU A 760 7.07 5.79 30.67
CA GLU A 760 7.47 5.35 32.01
C GLU A 760 8.94 5.64 32.34
N VAL A 761 9.20 6.08 33.58
CA VAL A 761 10.53 6.39 34.13
C VAL A 761 11.44 5.17 34.06
N ASN A 762 12.60 5.32 33.42
CA ASN A 762 13.58 4.24 33.27
C ASN A 762 14.48 4.10 34.52
N GLU A 763 14.92 2.89 34.84
CA GLU A 763 15.93 2.63 35.90
C GLU A 763 17.24 3.40 35.63
N GLY A 764 17.54 3.67 34.36
CA GLY A 764 18.66 4.50 33.94
C GLY A 764 18.61 5.92 34.50
N GLU A 765 17.45 6.57 34.46
CA GLU A 765 17.25 7.94 34.95
C GLU A 765 17.43 8.01 36.48
N LEU A 766 17.01 6.97 37.21
CA LEU A 766 17.28 6.89 38.66
C LEU A 766 18.78 6.76 38.95
N LYS A 767 19.53 6.02 38.13
CA LYS A 767 20.98 5.89 38.28
C LYS A 767 21.68 7.21 38.00
N GLU A 768 21.25 7.94 36.99
CA GLU A 768 21.72 9.29 36.65
C GLU A 768 21.53 10.25 37.82
N ILE A 769 20.31 10.35 38.37
CA ILE A 769 20.01 11.19 39.55
C ILE A 769 20.90 10.81 40.74
N LYS A 770 21.13 9.51 40.98
CA LYS A 770 22.01 9.04 42.04
C LYS A 770 23.46 9.52 41.84
N GLN A 771 23.94 9.54 40.59
CA GLN A 771 25.28 10.00 40.26
C GLN A 771 25.40 11.53 40.35
N ASP A 772 24.39 12.28 39.92
CA ASP A 772 24.31 13.74 40.10
C ASP A 772 24.37 14.14 41.58
N ILE A 773 23.64 13.43 42.44
CA ILE A 773 23.71 13.63 43.90
C ILE A 773 25.13 13.35 44.42
N SER A 774 25.80 12.35 43.87
CA SER A 774 27.16 11.99 44.26
C SER A 774 28.17 13.04 43.81
N SER A 775 28.08 13.52 42.57
CA SER A 775 28.88 14.63 42.03
C SER A 775 28.70 15.92 42.84
N LEU A 776 27.44 16.30 43.10
CA LEU A 776 27.11 17.47 43.93
C LEU A 776 27.68 17.36 45.34
N ARG A 777 27.65 16.16 45.95
CA ARG A 777 28.26 15.92 47.25
C ARG A 777 29.76 16.20 47.23
N TYR A 778 30.49 15.74 46.21
CA TYR A 778 31.93 16.02 46.09
C TYR A 778 32.21 17.51 45.89
N GLU A 779 31.43 18.20 45.06
CA GLU A 779 31.59 19.63 44.83
C GLU A 779 31.39 20.46 46.11
N LEU A 780 30.37 20.13 46.92
CA LEU A 780 30.11 20.80 48.19
C LEU A 780 31.21 20.54 49.23
N LEU A 781 31.72 19.30 49.31
CA LEU A 781 32.82 18.95 50.20
C LEU A 781 34.12 19.69 49.81
N GLU A 782 34.42 19.76 48.52
CA GLU A 782 35.57 20.49 48.00
C GLU A 782 35.47 21.98 48.33
N ARG A 783 34.30 22.59 48.08
CA ARG A 783 34.06 23.99 48.42
C ARG A 783 34.26 24.24 49.92
N GLY A 784 33.72 23.38 50.78
CA GLY A 784 33.95 23.44 52.22
C GLY A 784 35.42 23.32 52.60
N SER A 785 36.19 22.45 51.91
CA SER A 785 37.62 22.30 52.15
C SER A 785 38.43 23.54 51.76
N ARG A 786 38.12 24.16 50.60
CA ARG A 786 38.76 25.42 50.15
C ARG A 786 38.42 26.59 51.06
N ASP A 787 37.18 26.67 51.52
CA ASP A 787 36.75 27.69 52.47
C ASP A 787 37.49 27.54 53.81
N MET A 788 37.71 26.30 54.28
CA MET A 788 38.56 26.05 55.46
C MET A 788 40.03 26.35 55.21
N GLU A 789 40.58 26.03 54.04
CA GLU A 789 42.00 26.29 53.72
C GLU A 789 42.28 27.79 53.58
N THR A 790 41.36 28.55 52.98
CA THR A 790 41.42 30.01 52.92
C THR A 790 41.25 30.63 54.30
N LEU A 791 40.32 30.11 55.12
CA LEU A 791 40.19 30.53 56.52
C LEU A 791 41.47 30.25 57.31
N ALA A 792 42.10 29.09 57.14
CA ALA A 792 43.36 28.74 57.79
C ALA A 792 44.51 29.65 57.34
N LYS A 793 44.60 29.98 56.04
CA LYS A 793 45.57 30.96 55.52
C LYS A 793 45.33 32.36 56.10
N LEU A 794 44.08 32.81 56.19
CA LEU A 794 43.72 34.09 56.80
C LEU A 794 44.05 34.12 58.30
N ILE A 795 43.78 33.05 59.05
CA ILE A 795 44.16 32.91 60.47
C ILE A 795 45.68 32.91 60.62
N GLY A 796 46.40 32.19 59.74
CA GLY A 796 47.86 32.18 59.72
C GLY A 796 48.45 33.57 59.46
N GLN A 797 47.94 34.29 58.47
CA GLN A 797 48.31 35.68 58.18
C GLN A 797 47.99 36.61 59.35
N LEU A 798 46.83 36.46 60.00
CA LEU A 798 46.49 37.23 61.21
C LEU A 798 47.47 36.95 62.36
N GLY A 799 47.86 35.69 62.53
CA GLY A 799 48.84 35.26 63.52
C GLY A 799 50.25 35.82 63.25
N GLU A 800 50.68 35.87 61.99
CA GLU A 800 51.93 36.51 61.59
C GLU A 800 51.89 38.01 61.86
N VAL A 801 50.79 38.69 61.51
CA VAL A 801 50.59 40.13 61.76
C VAL A 801 50.60 40.43 63.26
N MET A 802 49.93 39.62 64.08
CA MET A 802 49.95 39.76 65.54
C MET A 802 51.35 39.52 66.13
N ASN A 803 52.09 38.53 65.61
CA ASN A 803 53.46 38.26 66.04
C ASN A 803 54.44 39.38 65.63
N THR A 804 54.24 40.01 64.46
CA THR A 804 54.99 41.21 64.09
C THR A 804 54.67 42.38 65.01
N HIS A 805 53.39 42.58 65.36
CA HIS A 805 52.97 43.64 66.28
C HIS A 805 53.55 43.44 67.70
N GLN A 806 53.57 42.21 68.21
CA GLN A 806 54.22 41.88 69.49
C GLN A 806 55.75 42.01 69.46
N ARG A 807 56.39 41.80 68.30
CA ARG A 807 57.84 42.04 68.13
C ARG A 807 58.16 43.53 68.05
N GLU A 808 57.26 44.36 67.56
CA GLU A 808 57.40 45.82 67.56
C GLU A 808 57.20 46.40 68.96
N GLU A 809 56.20 45.92 69.73
CA GLU A 809 56.01 46.32 71.14
C GLU A 809 57.15 45.90 72.08
N ARG A 810 57.88 44.81 71.79
CA ARG A 810 59.07 44.41 72.56
C ARG A 810 60.34 45.18 72.20
N LYS A 811 60.31 46.01 71.16
CA LYS A 811 61.45 46.84 70.71
C LYS A 811 61.29 48.33 71.06
N SER A 812 60.13 48.75 71.59
CA SER A 812 59.95 50.02 72.31
C SER A 812 60.15 49.81 73.81
#